data_AF-A0A077R595-F1
#
_entry.id   AF-A0A077R595-F1
#
_cell.length_a   1.000
_cell.length_b   1.000
_cell.length_c   1.000
_cell.angle_alpha   90.00
_cell.angle_beta   90.00
_cell.angle_gamma   90.00
#
_symmetry.space_group_name_H-M   'P 1'
#
loop_
_entity.id
_entity.type
_entity.pdbx_description
1 polymer ?
#
loop_
_entity_poly.entity_id
_entity_poly.type
_entity_poly.pdbx_seq_one_letter_code
_entity_poly.pdbx_strand_id
1 'polypeptide(L)'
;MLASRSAHAAAIVARIPLVSSTLRTAIRAPNATSMLAPAAASPFAAQLGRRTLFTRSSPTPLARTKQFIYLVFALAAGTLGVAYYADSRSAIHRWIAIPALKAFADPESAQKLAIKMLETGLAPRDLVDDDAVLQTELFGRKLSNPIGLAAGFDKQAEAIDGLLDLGFGFVEIGSVTPEPQPGNPQPRYFRLIEDNACINRFGFNSEGHNVILSRLRDRVRRWLLHSSSVASLQDALVSSPDSATPDARQLIAAHPKSTSAFVDATDLPRSLRPAKMLGINLGKNKTSPEESVDDYVKGVERLGPYADMIIVNVSSPNTPGLRRLQRRGVLEDLLTKVVKARNSMVESHLSFSDKKIQVPLLVKIAPDLTEDELHDVADAALKSGIDGLVISNTTISRPAFLRSSEHVRETGGLSGPPVKPLALKALTTVNQRLQGKLPIIGCGGIASGQDALDYAKAGASAIELYTSFGYQGVGLPRRIKDELVDLLKAQGTTWKEIVGSGVDLSNISISAPNAQVATGLHPGSDTAFKKSVASVKLELDGLRSKLGISTPLTKDNLKSFLPTRESDAGYFDLIQKAHSALGLEFAAGEETTVSAPKSNRLDKEGKDKSTWTTTQGEKQVEKAEQVLRDPKVPNMKVEVKDKTKKVFGETVEGRVGQAEENAKNRAYGLIDKVRVV
;
A
#
# COMPACT_ATOMS: atom_id res chain seq x y z
N MET A 1 -31.66 30.69 14.22
CA MET A 1 -32.59 31.15 13.18
C MET A 1 -32.56 30.15 12.04
N LEU A 2 -33.63 29.36 11.94
CA LEU A 2 -33.85 28.40 10.87
C LEU A 2 -34.30 29.11 9.59
N ALA A 3 -34.04 28.44 8.46
CA ALA A 3 -34.70 28.58 7.16
C ALA A 3 -34.47 29.90 6.39
N SER A 4 -33.64 29.85 5.34
CA SER A 4 -34.10 30.22 4.00
C SER A 4 -33.11 29.74 2.94
N ARG A 5 -33.66 29.40 1.76
CA ARG A 5 -32.98 29.23 0.45
C ARG A 5 -32.53 27.82 0.07
N SER A 6 -33.51 26.94 -0.08
CA SER A 6 -33.49 25.84 -1.05
C SER A 6 -34.75 25.92 -1.93
N ALA A 7 -34.63 26.59 -3.07
CA ALA A 7 -35.58 26.54 -4.18
C ALA A 7 -34.88 27.05 -5.46
N HIS A 8 -35.18 26.41 -6.59
CA HIS A 8 -34.58 26.51 -7.94
C HIS A 8 -33.43 25.51 -8.16
N ALA A 9 -33.46 24.57 -9.10
CA ALA A 9 -34.43 24.27 -10.15
C ALA A 9 -34.23 22.81 -10.61
N ALA A 10 -35.31 22.03 -10.68
CA ALA A 10 -35.35 20.75 -11.37
C ALA A 10 -36.68 20.67 -12.13
N ALA A 11 -36.65 21.05 -13.41
CA ALA A 11 -37.76 20.83 -14.34
C ALA A 11 -37.24 20.85 -15.78
N ILE A 12 -36.72 19.72 -16.26
CA ILE A 12 -36.62 19.42 -17.69
C ILE A 12 -37.09 17.97 -17.88
N VAL A 13 -38.35 17.80 -18.26
CA VAL A 13 -38.90 16.55 -18.79
C VAL A 13 -39.16 16.78 -20.27
N ALA A 14 -38.48 16.00 -21.10
CA ALA A 14 -38.59 16.01 -22.55
C ALA A 14 -39.98 15.52 -23.00
N ARG A 15 -40.60 16.26 -23.91
CA ARG A 15 -41.80 15.89 -24.67
C ARG A 15 -41.40 15.03 -25.88
N ILE A 16 -42.09 13.91 -26.10
CA ILE A 16 -42.09 13.16 -27.37
C ILE A 16 -43.48 13.35 -28.00
N PRO A 17 -43.62 13.77 -29.28
CA PRO A 17 -44.91 13.77 -29.97
C PRO A 17 -45.13 12.46 -30.73
N LEU A 18 -46.33 11.90 -30.64
CA LEU A 18 -46.80 10.83 -31.52
C LEU A 18 -47.24 11.44 -32.87
N VAL A 19 -46.63 10.97 -33.95
CA VAL A 19 -47.05 11.22 -35.33
C VAL A 19 -48.18 10.26 -35.67
N SER A 20 -49.33 10.79 -36.11
CA SER A 20 -50.42 10.02 -36.72
C SER A 20 -50.61 10.52 -38.15
N SER A 21 -50.26 9.70 -39.12
CA SER A 21 -50.62 9.85 -40.52
C SER A 21 -51.27 8.55 -41.00
N THR A 22 -52.49 8.63 -41.52
CA THR A 22 -52.86 8.16 -42.88
C THR A 22 -54.36 8.33 -43.14
N LEU A 23 -54.64 8.70 -44.39
CA LEU A 23 -55.92 9.07 -44.96
C LEU A 23 -56.79 7.86 -45.36
N ARG A 24 -58.11 8.07 -45.24
CA ARG A 24 -59.24 7.76 -46.15
C ARG A 24 -59.19 6.48 -47.01
N THR A 25 -60.29 5.72 -46.94
CA THR A 25 -61.19 5.51 -48.10
C THR A 25 -62.54 4.93 -47.66
N ALA A 26 -63.61 5.46 -48.25
CA ALA A 26 -64.98 4.96 -48.12
C ALA A 26 -65.23 3.80 -49.11
N ILE A 27 -66.25 2.96 -48.88
CA ILE A 27 -67.20 2.42 -49.89
C ILE A 27 -68.22 1.44 -49.23
N ARG A 28 -69.51 1.74 -49.46
CA ARG A 28 -70.75 0.92 -49.55
C ARG A 28 -70.97 -0.38 -48.75
N ALA A 29 -72.15 -0.43 -48.11
CA ALA A 29 -73.00 -1.63 -47.98
C ALA A 29 -73.81 -1.89 -49.28
N PRO A 30 -74.37 -3.10 -49.52
CA PRO A 30 -75.71 -3.40 -49.01
C PRO A 30 -76.03 -4.88 -48.65
N ASN A 31 -77.04 -5.03 -47.77
CA ASN A 31 -78.12 -6.01 -47.66
C ASN A 31 -78.00 -7.43 -48.25
N ALA A 32 -78.30 -8.46 -47.43
CA ALA A 32 -79.34 -9.46 -47.74
C ALA A 32 -79.79 -10.26 -46.50
N THR A 33 -81.11 -10.29 -46.34
CA THR A 33 -81.95 -11.07 -45.43
C THR A 33 -82.01 -12.55 -45.83
N SER A 34 -82.08 -13.48 -44.88
CA SER A 34 -83.02 -14.63 -44.91
C SER A 34 -82.87 -15.54 -43.68
N MET A 35 -84.02 -15.93 -43.15
CA MET A 35 -84.28 -16.79 -42.01
C MET A 35 -83.90 -18.26 -42.25
N LEU A 36 -83.64 -19.00 -41.16
CA LEU A 36 -84.25 -20.30 -40.84
C LEU A 36 -83.72 -20.82 -39.48
N ALA A 37 -84.59 -20.84 -38.47
CA ALA A 37 -84.58 -21.83 -37.38
C ALA A 37 -85.39 -23.06 -37.88
N PRO A 38 -85.44 -24.24 -37.21
CA PRO A 38 -85.04 -24.56 -35.83
C PRO A 38 -84.33 -25.93 -35.68
N ALA A 39 -83.81 -26.24 -34.49
CA ALA A 39 -83.92 -27.56 -33.85
C ALA A 39 -83.08 -27.59 -32.55
N ALA A 40 -83.78 -27.77 -31.44
CA ALA A 40 -83.18 -28.05 -30.14
C ALA A 40 -83.03 -29.57 -29.97
N ALA A 41 -81.81 -30.03 -29.69
CA ALA A 41 -81.54 -31.23 -28.90
C ALA A 41 -80.09 -31.20 -28.38
N SER A 42 -79.98 -31.23 -27.05
CA SER A 42 -78.76 -31.31 -26.21
C SER A 42 -78.18 -32.74 -26.21
N PRO A 43 -77.08 -33.09 -25.50
CA PRO A 43 -75.97 -32.31 -24.91
C PRO A 43 -74.60 -32.92 -25.28
N PHE A 44 -73.61 -32.15 -25.75
CA PHE A 44 -72.20 -32.45 -25.47
C PHE A 44 -71.41 -31.15 -25.65
N ALA A 45 -71.54 -30.28 -24.66
CA ALA A 45 -70.82 -29.02 -24.61
C ALA A 45 -69.34 -29.28 -24.39
N ALA A 46 -68.56 -28.75 -25.32
CA ALA A 46 -67.12 -28.71 -25.37
C ALA A 46 -66.49 -28.34 -24.03
N GLN A 47 -65.52 -29.17 -23.67
CA GLN A 47 -64.48 -28.91 -22.69
C GLN A 47 -63.60 -27.76 -23.19
N LEU A 48 -63.94 -26.53 -22.81
CA LEU A 48 -63.11 -25.34 -23.01
C LEU A 48 -62.92 -24.63 -21.67
N GLY A 49 -61.65 -24.43 -21.32
CA GLY A 49 -61.16 -24.20 -19.97
C GLY A 49 -61.85 -23.07 -19.20
N ARG A 50 -62.27 -23.40 -17.97
CA ARG A 50 -62.53 -22.44 -16.89
C ARG A 50 -61.27 -21.59 -16.67
N ARG A 51 -61.25 -20.37 -17.21
CA ARG A 51 -60.43 -19.30 -16.63
C ARG A 51 -61.11 -18.86 -15.34
N THR A 52 -60.63 -19.36 -14.21
CA THR A 52 -60.97 -18.80 -12.90
C THR A 52 -60.47 -17.36 -12.83
N LEU A 53 -61.37 -16.41 -13.07
CA LEU A 53 -61.16 -15.01 -12.73
C LEU A 53 -61.17 -14.90 -11.21
N PHE A 54 -59.97 -14.84 -10.61
CA PHE A 54 -59.86 -14.48 -9.20
C PHE A 54 -60.34 -13.04 -9.03
N THR A 55 -61.54 -12.86 -8.48
CA THR A 55 -61.99 -11.56 -7.97
C THR A 55 -61.12 -11.21 -6.77
N ARG A 56 -60.12 -10.35 -6.95
CA ARG A 56 -59.30 -9.83 -5.85
C ARG A 56 -60.20 -8.93 -5.00
N SER A 57 -60.56 -9.39 -3.80
CA SER A 57 -61.32 -8.61 -2.84
C SER A 57 -60.63 -7.26 -2.58
N SER A 58 -61.40 -6.16 -2.59
CA SER A 58 -60.86 -4.84 -2.30
C SER A 58 -60.21 -4.83 -0.90
N PRO A 59 -58.97 -4.32 -0.76
CA PRO A 59 -58.29 -4.31 0.54
C PRO A 59 -59.10 -3.48 1.54
N THR A 60 -59.24 -4.02 2.76
CA THR A 60 -59.95 -3.35 3.87
C THR A 60 -59.32 -1.98 4.17
N PRO A 61 -60.07 -1.03 4.77
CA PRO A 61 -59.52 0.27 5.15
C PRO A 61 -58.23 0.16 5.99
N LEU A 62 -58.19 -0.78 6.94
CA LEU A 62 -56.99 -1.07 7.73
C LEU A 62 -55.81 -1.58 6.88
N ALA A 63 -56.06 -2.43 5.89
CA ALA A 63 -55.03 -2.90 4.96
C ALA A 63 -54.50 -1.76 4.08
N ARG A 64 -55.37 -0.85 3.63
CA ARG A 64 -54.97 0.37 2.88
C ARG A 64 -54.14 1.32 3.75
N THR A 65 -54.52 1.54 5.00
CA THR A 65 -53.74 2.36 5.95
C THR A 65 -52.38 1.73 6.23
N LYS A 66 -52.30 0.41 6.46
CA LYS A 66 -51.02 -0.30 6.63
C LYS A 66 -50.14 -0.19 5.38
N GLN A 67 -50.70 -0.39 4.19
CA GLN A 67 -49.98 -0.24 2.93
C GLN A 67 -49.46 1.19 2.72
N PHE A 68 -50.27 2.19 3.07
CA PHE A 68 -49.87 3.59 3.02
C PHE A 68 -48.72 3.88 4.00
N ILE A 69 -48.80 3.38 5.25
CA ILE A 69 -47.72 3.50 6.23
C ILE A 69 -46.44 2.84 5.70
N TYR A 70 -46.52 1.60 5.20
CA TYR A 70 -45.34 0.92 4.62
C TYR A 70 -44.76 1.67 3.43
N LEU A 71 -45.59 2.25 2.56
CA LEU A 71 -45.14 3.06 1.44
C LEU A 71 -44.41 4.33 1.93
N VAL A 72 -44.96 5.04 2.91
CA VAL A 72 -44.32 6.23 3.50
C VAL A 72 -42.98 5.86 4.14
N PHE A 73 -42.92 4.76 4.91
CA PHE A 73 -41.66 4.28 5.48
C PHE A 73 -40.66 3.88 4.40
N ALA A 74 -41.09 3.18 3.35
CA ALA A 74 -40.21 2.79 2.24
C ALA A 74 -39.68 4.01 1.47
N LEU A 75 -40.52 5.01 1.22
CA LEU A 75 -40.10 6.27 0.60
C LEU A 75 -39.12 7.03 1.49
N ALA A 76 -39.42 7.18 2.78
CA ALA A 76 -38.53 7.85 3.73
C ALA A 76 -37.18 7.13 3.86
N ALA A 77 -37.19 5.80 3.99
CA ALA A 77 -35.98 4.98 4.03
C ALA A 77 -35.20 5.07 2.71
N GLY A 78 -35.88 5.07 1.56
CA GLY A 78 -35.28 5.26 0.25
C GLY A 78 -34.61 6.64 0.11
N THR A 79 -35.29 7.71 0.50
CA THR A 79 -34.74 9.07 0.48
C THR A 79 -33.54 9.21 1.41
N LEU A 80 -33.63 8.69 2.64
CA LEU A 80 -32.51 8.67 3.58
C LEU A 80 -31.33 7.84 3.05
N GLY A 81 -31.61 6.70 2.41
CA GLY A 81 -30.60 5.87 1.77
C GLY A 81 -29.88 6.58 0.62
N VAL A 82 -30.63 7.29 -0.23
CA VAL A 82 -30.05 8.13 -1.30
C VAL A 82 -29.23 9.27 -0.74
N ALA A 83 -29.73 9.99 0.28
CA ALA A 83 -29.01 11.08 0.92
C ALA A 83 -27.72 10.60 1.60
N TYR A 84 -27.75 9.44 2.25
CA TYR A 84 -26.57 8.78 2.79
C TYR A 84 -25.56 8.46 1.69
N TYR A 85 -26.02 7.80 0.62
CA TYR A 85 -25.15 7.33 -0.45
C TYR A 85 -24.54 8.48 -1.28
N ALA A 86 -25.26 9.59 -1.44
CA ALA A 86 -24.84 10.73 -2.24
C ALA A 86 -23.92 11.72 -1.50
N ASP A 87 -23.74 11.58 -0.19
CA ASP A 87 -22.93 12.49 0.62
C ASP A 87 -21.92 11.73 1.50
N SER A 88 -20.65 11.73 1.06
CA SER A 88 -19.54 11.19 1.85
C SER A 88 -19.38 11.86 3.22
N ARG A 89 -19.86 13.10 3.40
CA ARG A 89 -19.85 13.81 4.70
C ARG A 89 -20.95 13.34 5.65
N SER A 90 -21.75 12.34 5.28
CA SER A 90 -22.86 11.84 6.08
C SER A 90 -22.48 11.68 7.56
N ALA A 91 -23.18 12.43 8.40
CA ALA A 91 -22.92 12.55 9.83
C ALA A 91 -22.89 11.17 10.54
N ILE A 92 -23.63 10.19 10.01
CA ILE A 92 -23.68 8.83 10.55
C ILE A 92 -22.28 8.20 10.65
N HIS A 93 -21.37 8.46 9.72
CA HIS A 93 -20.05 7.85 9.78
C HIS A 93 -19.22 8.43 10.92
N ARG A 94 -19.18 9.75 11.05
CA ARG A 94 -18.38 10.44 12.06
C ARG A 94 -18.94 10.22 13.48
N TRP A 95 -20.25 10.26 13.64
CA TRP A 95 -20.90 10.31 14.95
C TRP A 95 -21.47 8.97 15.43
N ILE A 96 -21.68 8.01 14.52
CA ILE A 96 -22.25 6.70 14.87
C ILE A 96 -21.29 5.57 14.48
N ALA A 97 -20.97 5.41 13.18
CA ALA A 97 -20.23 4.26 12.69
C ALA A 97 -18.82 4.19 13.28
N ILE A 98 -18.07 5.30 13.28
CA ILE A 98 -16.71 5.32 13.80
C ILE A 98 -16.66 5.13 15.33
N PRO A 99 -17.47 5.82 16.16
CA PRO A 99 -17.56 5.52 17.58
C PRO A 99 -17.94 4.05 17.85
N ALA A 100 -18.91 3.50 17.12
CA ALA A 100 -19.30 2.09 17.25
C ALA A 100 -18.14 1.14 16.88
N LEU A 101 -17.46 1.38 15.76
CA LEU A 101 -16.28 0.59 15.36
C LEU A 101 -15.14 0.68 16.37
N LYS A 102 -14.98 1.83 17.04
CA LYS A 102 -13.98 2.00 18.11
C LYS A 102 -14.36 1.25 19.38
N ALA A 103 -15.66 1.19 19.71
CA ALA A 103 -16.16 0.55 20.91
C ALA A 103 -16.24 -0.98 20.81
N PHE A 104 -16.58 -1.52 19.63
CA PHE A 104 -16.92 -2.94 19.47
C PHE A 104 -15.91 -3.77 18.67
N ALA A 105 -14.89 -3.14 18.07
CA ALA A 105 -13.89 -3.86 17.29
C ALA A 105 -12.47 -3.35 17.57
N ASP A 106 -11.54 -4.31 17.65
CA ASP A 106 -10.12 -4.01 17.61
C ASP A 106 -9.77 -3.30 16.29
N PRO A 107 -8.70 -2.50 16.24
CA PRO A 107 -8.44 -1.64 15.10
C PRO A 107 -8.13 -2.41 13.81
N GLU A 108 -7.56 -3.61 13.86
CA GLU A 108 -7.31 -4.41 12.66
C GLU A 108 -8.62 -5.00 12.11
N SER A 109 -9.50 -5.50 12.98
CA SER A 109 -10.83 -5.99 12.56
C SER A 109 -11.73 -4.87 12.06
N ALA A 110 -11.71 -3.70 12.70
CA ALA A 110 -12.45 -2.53 12.24
C ALA A 110 -12.00 -2.07 10.85
N GLN A 111 -10.70 -2.08 10.58
CA GLN A 111 -10.16 -1.75 9.25
C GLN A 111 -10.58 -2.77 8.20
N LYS A 112 -10.53 -4.08 8.50
CA LYS A 112 -11.00 -5.13 7.59
C LYS A 112 -12.49 -4.97 7.26
N LEU A 113 -13.32 -4.68 8.27
CA LEU A 113 -14.74 -4.43 8.08
C LEU A 113 -14.99 -3.19 7.19
N ALA A 114 -14.24 -2.10 7.40
CA ALA A 114 -14.33 -0.91 6.56
C ALA A 114 -13.98 -1.21 5.09
N ILE A 115 -12.91 -1.96 4.84
CA ILE A 115 -12.51 -2.40 3.48
C ILE A 115 -13.63 -3.22 2.84
N LYS A 116 -14.20 -4.20 3.56
CA LYS A 116 -15.31 -5.02 3.05
C LYS A 116 -16.53 -4.19 2.69
N MET A 117 -16.89 -3.20 3.52
CA MET A 117 -17.99 -2.27 3.22
C MET A 117 -17.71 -1.43 1.96
N LEU A 118 -16.48 -0.94 1.80
CA LEU A 118 -16.06 -0.18 0.62
C LEU A 118 -16.04 -1.05 -0.65
N GLU A 119 -15.61 -2.31 -0.53
CA GLU A 119 -15.62 -3.30 -1.62
C GLU A 119 -17.05 -3.58 -2.14
N THR A 120 -18.06 -3.61 -1.25
CA THR A 120 -19.46 -3.86 -1.65
C THR A 120 -20.06 -2.76 -2.53
N GLY A 121 -19.46 -1.57 -2.55
CA GLY A 121 -20.02 -0.38 -3.22
C GLY A 121 -21.22 0.24 -2.49
N LEU A 122 -21.53 -0.17 -1.26
CA LEU A 122 -22.59 0.42 -0.42
C LEU A 122 -22.11 1.60 0.43
N ALA A 123 -20.80 1.86 0.47
CA ALA A 123 -20.23 3.04 1.10
C ALA A 123 -20.72 4.33 0.39
N PRO A 124 -20.82 5.45 1.11
CA PRO A 124 -21.25 6.71 0.51
C PRO A 124 -20.21 7.19 -0.50
N ARG A 125 -20.66 8.02 -1.44
CA ARG A 125 -19.83 8.61 -2.50
C ARG A 125 -19.74 10.12 -2.33
N ASP A 126 -18.62 10.66 -2.76
CA ASP A 126 -18.43 12.10 -2.94
C ASP A 126 -18.87 12.48 -4.35
N LEU A 127 -20.10 12.99 -4.47
CA LEU A 127 -20.67 13.45 -5.76
C LEU A 127 -20.46 14.94 -6.01
N VAL A 128 -19.76 15.64 -5.12
CA VAL A 128 -19.46 17.07 -5.26
C VAL A 128 -18.24 17.22 -6.16
N ASP A 129 -18.28 18.16 -7.10
CA ASP A 129 -17.12 18.48 -7.93
C ASP A 129 -16.02 19.16 -7.11
N ASP A 130 -14.76 18.94 -7.49
CA ASP A 130 -13.64 19.61 -6.84
C ASP A 130 -13.45 21.02 -7.40
N ASP A 131 -13.17 21.96 -6.51
CA ASP A 131 -12.91 23.35 -6.87
C ASP A 131 -11.60 23.46 -7.66
N ALA A 132 -11.58 24.34 -8.68
CA ALA A 132 -10.42 24.54 -9.54
C ALA A 132 -9.15 24.95 -8.77
N VAL A 133 -9.28 25.62 -7.62
CA VAL A 133 -8.12 25.99 -6.79
C VAL A 133 -7.34 24.80 -6.24
N LEU A 134 -7.95 23.61 -6.19
CA LEU A 134 -7.30 22.37 -5.75
C LEU A 134 -6.58 21.64 -6.89
N GLN A 135 -6.81 22.00 -8.15
CA GLN A 135 -6.21 21.28 -9.27
C GLN A 135 -4.69 21.31 -9.19
N THR A 136 -4.09 20.15 -9.43
CA THR A 136 -2.63 19.98 -9.41
C THR A 136 -2.18 19.08 -10.56
N GLU A 137 -0.89 19.08 -10.81
CA GLU A 137 -0.26 18.19 -11.78
C GLU A 137 0.80 17.36 -11.06
N LEU A 138 0.72 16.04 -11.23
CA LEU A 138 1.64 15.10 -10.62
C LEU A 138 2.16 14.15 -11.70
N PHE A 139 3.47 14.15 -11.94
CA PHE A 139 4.15 13.33 -12.96
C PHE A 139 3.54 13.47 -14.36
N GLY A 140 3.22 14.71 -14.78
CA GLY A 140 2.59 14.98 -16.08
C GLY A 140 1.09 14.66 -16.17
N ARG A 141 0.47 14.22 -15.07
CA ARG A 141 -0.96 13.92 -15.01
C ARG A 141 -1.71 14.98 -14.21
N LYS A 142 -2.80 15.50 -14.78
CA LYS A 142 -3.70 16.42 -14.09
C LYS A 142 -4.56 15.66 -13.07
N LEU A 143 -4.60 16.16 -11.85
CA LEU A 143 -5.46 15.67 -10.77
C LEU A 143 -6.50 16.73 -10.41
N SER A 144 -7.70 16.28 -10.08
CA SER A 144 -8.80 17.14 -9.63
C SER A 144 -8.51 17.79 -8.27
N ASN A 145 -7.80 17.09 -7.39
CA ASN A 145 -7.37 17.56 -6.09
C ASN A 145 -6.06 16.85 -5.66
N PRO A 146 -5.32 17.40 -4.68
CA PRO A 146 -3.99 16.90 -4.29
C PRO A 146 -4.04 15.86 -3.16
N ILE A 147 -5.24 15.39 -2.76
CA ILE A 147 -5.42 14.58 -1.55
C ILE A 147 -5.53 13.11 -1.93
N GLY A 148 -4.64 12.28 -1.39
CA GLY A 148 -4.64 10.83 -1.59
C GLY A 148 -4.78 10.03 -0.31
N LEU A 149 -4.98 8.73 -0.48
CA LEU A 149 -4.94 7.73 0.59
C LEU A 149 -3.56 7.07 0.61
N ALA A 150 -2.92 7.01 1.78
CA ALA A 150 -1.60 6.40 1.94
C ALA A 150 -1.65 4.86 1.88
N ALA A 151 -0.52 4.23 1.51
CA ALA A 151 -0.36 2.78 1.64
C ALA A 151 -0.65 2.27 3.05
N GLY A 152 -1.09 1.02 3.08
CA GLY A 152 -1.33 0.22 4.27
C GLY A 152 -2.79 0.20 4.70
N PHE A 153 -3.66 1.03 4.09
CA PHE A 153 -5.10 0.94 4.29
C PHE A 153 -5.66 -0.25 3.49
N ASP A 154 -5.68 -0.16 2.17
CA ASP A 154 -6.03 -1.26 1.26
C ASP A 154 -4.76 -1.99 0.78
N LYS A 155 -4.26 -2.91 1.60
CA LYS A 155 -3.04 -3.66 1.30
C LYS A 155 -3.21 -4.64 0.14
N GLN A 156 -4.44 -5.11 -0.11
CA GLN A 156 -4.70 -6.25 -0.98
C GLN A 156 -5.48 -5.89 -2.25
N ALA A 157 -5.67 -4.59 -2.56
CA ALA A 157 -6.41 -4.12 -3.72
C ALA A 157 -7.90 -4.55 -3.73
N GLU A 158 -8.54 -4.57 -2.57
CA GLU A 158 -9.93 -5.01 -2.40
C GLU A 158 -10.95 -3.89 -2.66
N ALA A 159 -10.60 -2.65 -2.32
CA ALA A 159 -11.56 -1.56 -2.20
C ALA A 159 -11.19 -0.30 -3.00
N ILE A 160 -10.32 -0.42 -4.02
CA ILE A 160 -9.81 0.70 -4.83
C ILE A 160 -10.94 1.63 -5.31
N ASP A 161 -11.99 1.08 -5.93
CA ASP A 161 -13.09 1.89 -6.48
C ASP A 161 -13.89 2.58 -5.39
N GLY A 162 -14.23 1.87 -4.32
CA GLY A 162 -14.95 2.44 -3.17
C GLY A 162 -14.16 3.57 -2.52
N LEU A 163 -12.83 3.43 -2.42
CA LEU A 163 -11.95 4.47 -1.90
C LEU A 163 -11.86 5.68 -2.84
N LEU A 164 -11.68 5.48 -4.15
CA LEU A 164 -11.68 6.58 -5.13
C LEU A 164 -13.01 7.33 -5.12
N ASP A 165 -14.13 6.64 -4.89
CA ASP A 165 -15.46 7.23 -4.83
C ASP A 165 -15.66 8.10 -3.56
N LEU A 166 -14.77 8.04 -2.54
CA LEU A 166 -14.82 8.92 -1.36
C LEU A 166 -14.27 10.33 -1.57
N GLY A 167 -13.76 10.63 -2.77
CA GLY A 167 -13.28 11.97 -3.11
C GLY A 167 -11.76 12.14 -3.08
N PHE A 168 -10.99 11.07 -2.87
CA PHE A 168 -9.53 11.11 -3.05
C PHE A 168 -9.18 11.38 -4.53
N GLY A 169 -8.15 12.19 -4.74
CA GLY A 169 -7.49 12.38 -6.03
C GLY A 169 -6.59 11.21 -6.41
N PHE A 170 -6.06 10.47 -5.43
CA PHE A 170 -5.34 9.22 -5.69
C PHE A 170 -5.43 8.24 -4.52
N VAL A 171 -5.22 6.95 -4.81
CA VAL A 171 -5.20 5.88 -3.79
C VAL A 171 -3.92 5.08 -3.93
N GLU A 172 -3.16 4.93 -2.84
CA GLU A 172 -1.98 4.07 -2.76
C GLU A 172 -2.33 2.73 -2.07
N ILE A 173 -2.29 1.62 -2.82
CA ILE A 173 -2.47 0.27 -2.27
C ILE A 173 -1.15 -0.32 -1.77
N GLY A 174 -1.19 -1.42 -1.03
CA GLY A 174 0.00 -2.13 -0.54
C GLY A 174 0.43 -1.67 0.86
N SER A 175 1.68 -1.86 1.31
CA SER A 175 2.79 -2.46 0.58
C SER A 175 2.56 -3.94 0.25
N VAL A 176 2.73 -4.30 -1.02
CA VAL A 176 2.59 -5.68 -1.51
C VAL A 176 3.98 -6.32 -1.60
N THR A 177 4.10 -7.58 -1.18
CA THR A 177 5.35 -8.36 -1.31
C THR A 177 5.23 -9.39 -2.43
N PRO A 178 6.34 -9.85 -3.03
CA PRO A 178 6.29 -10.87 -4.08
C PRO A 178 5.52 -12.12 -3.68
N GLU A 179 5.93 -12.73 -2.57
CA GLU A 179 5.29 -13.90 -2.00
C GLU A 179 4.30 -13.51 -0.90
N PRO A 180 3.25 -14.31 -0.67
CA PRO A 180 2.33 -14.10 0.44
C PRO A 180 3.07 -14.19 1.78
N GLN A 181 2.69 -13.34 2.73
CA GLN A 181 3.15 -13.45 4.11
C GLN A 181 2.10 -12.89 5.09
N PRO A 182 1.92 -13.54 6.26
CA PRO A 182 0.88 -13.15 7.22
C PRO A 182 1.19 -11.84 7.96
N GLY A 183 2.44 -11.38 7.92
CA GLY A 183 2.97 -10.29 8.74
C GLY A 183 3.37 -10.76 10.15
N ASN A 184 3.59 -9.82 11.07
CA ASN A 184 3.93 -10.12 12.47
C ASN A 184 2.69 -10.62 13.25
N PRO A 185 2.88 -11.35 14.39
CA PRO A 185 1.79 -11.84 15.21
C PRO A 185 0.85 -10.75 15.73
N GLN A 186 -0.43 -11.08 15.89
CA GLN A 186 -1.43 -10.21 16.51
C GLN A 186 -1.42 -10.32 18.04
N PRO A 187 -1.84 -9.27 18.79
CA PRO A 187 -2.24 -7.95 18.31
C PRO A 187 -1.04 -7.11 17.84
N ARG A 188 -1.26 -6.32 16.79
CA ARG A 188 -0.21 -5.56 16.09
C ARG A 188 -0.63 -4.18 15.60
N TYR A 189 -1.83 -3.75 15.96
CA TYR A 189 -2.35 -2.43 15.66
C TYR A 189 -3.05 -1.90 16.90
N PHE A 190 -2.68 -0.71 17.35
CA PHE A 190 -3.08 -0.14 18.62
C PHE A 190 -3.50 1.31 18.41
N ARG A 191 -4.61 1.71 19.03
CA ARG A 191 -5.11 3.08 18.99
C ARG A 191 -4.63 3.84 20.23
N LEU A 192 -4.13 5.05 20.04
CA LEU A 192 -3.85 6.03 21.08
C LEU A 192 -4.94 7.08 20.97
N ILE A 193 -6.05 6.84 21.69
CA ILE A 193 -7.33 7.54 21.47
C ILE A 193 -7.19 9.03 21.77
N GLU A 194 -6.50 9.40 22.85
CA GLU A 194 -6.34 10.78 23.29
C GLU A 194 -5.47 11.61 22.33
N ASP A 195 -4.61 10.93 21.56
CA ASP A 195 -3.69 11.54 20.60
C ASP A 195 -4.22 11.51 19.16
N ASN A 196 -5.38 10.87 18.92
CA ASN A 196 -5.85 10.50 17.58
C ASN A 196 -4.76 9.81 16.74
N ALA A 197 -3.96 8.98 17.41
CA ALA A 197 -2.78 8.35 16.87
C ALA A 197 -2.91 6.83 16.87
N CYS A 198 -1.99 6.15 16.20
CA CYS A 198 -1.90 4.70 16.29
C CYS A 198 -0.43 4.25 16.37
N ILE A 199 -0.21 3.08 16.97
CA ILE A 199 1.04 2.33 16.83
C ILE A 199 0.74 1.04 16.09
N ASN A 200 1.56 0.68 15.10
CA ASN A 200 1.42 -0.59 14.41
C ASN A 200 2.75 -1.30 14.17
N ARG A 201 2.68 -2.63 14.16
CA ARG A 201 3.78 -3.54 13.85
C ARG A 201 3.41 -4.60 12.82
N PHE A 202 2.70 -4.21 11.75
CA PHE A 202 2.17 -5.18 10.77
C PHE A 202 3.22 -6.10 10.13
N GLY A 203 4.39 -5.56 9.74
CA GLY A 203 5.44 -6.34 9.05
C GLY A 203 5.02 -6.82 7.66
N PHE A 204 4.44 -5.93 6.83
CA PHE A 204 3.98 -6.21 5.46
C PHE A 204 3.12 -7.48 5.34
N ASN A 205 1.98 -7.53 6.00
CA ASN A 205 1.00 -8.59 5.75
C ASN A 205 0.43 -8.44 4.32
N SER A 206 0.67 -9.42 3.45
CA SER A 206 0.37 -9.37 2.01
C SER A 206 -0.06 -10.73 1.49
N GLU A 207 -1.00 -10.76 0.56
CA GLU A 207 -1.42 -11.97 -0.16
C GLU A 207 -0.54 -12.29 -1.39
N GLY A 208 0.52 -11.50 -1.62
CA GLY A 208 1.48 -11.74 -2.70
C GLY A 208 1.10 -11.10 -4.04
N HIS A 209 2.08 -10.88 -4.92
CA HIS A 209 1.86 -10.22 -6.21
C HIS A 209 0.81 -10.94 -7.07
N ASN A 210 0.74 -12.28 -7.03
CA ASN A 210 -0.17 -13.05 -7.86
C ASN A 210 -1.65 -12.75 -7.57
N VAL A 211 -2.02 -12.65 -6.28
CA VAL A 211 -3.40 -12.36 -5.88
C VAL A 211 -3.77 -10.93 -6.23
N ILE A 212 -2.90 -9.97 -5.94
CA ILE A 212 -3.13 -8.55 -6.22
C ILE A 212 -3.23 -8.32 -7.73
N LEU A 213 -2.35 -8.94 -8.52
CA LEU A 213 -2.39 -8.89 -9.98
C LEU A 213 -3.71 -9.44 -10.53
N SER A 214 -4.23 -10.54 -9.97
CA SER A 214 -5.54 -11.07 -10.36
C SER A 214 -6.65 -10.05 -10.12
N ARG A 215 -6.70 -9.44 -8.93
CA ARG A 215 -7.71 -8.42 -8.60
C ARG A 215 -7.63 -7.20 -9.50
N LEU A 216 -6.41 -6.72 -9.81
CA LEU A 216 -6.19 -5.59 -10.72
C LEU A 216 -6.66 -5.91 -12.15
N ARG A 217 -6.33 -7.11 -12.66
CA ARG A 217 -6.81 -7.59 -13.96
C ARG A 217 -8.33 -7.70 -14.00
N ASP A 218 -8.94 -8.29 -12.98
CA ASP A 218 -10.39 -8.44 -12.89
C ASP A 218 -11.10 -7.10 -12.79
N ARG A 219 -10.52 -6.14 -12.06
CA ARG A 219 -11.01 -4.77 -12.00
C ARG A 219 -11.00 -4.10 -13.36
N VAL A 220 -9.87 -4.15 -14.08
CA VAL A 220 -9.76 -3.61 -15.44
C VAL A 220 -10.74 -4.30 -16.39
N ARG A 221 -10.78 -5.64 -16.38
CA ARG A 221 -11.71 -6.43 -17.19
C ARG A 221 -13.17 -6.05 -16.93
N ARG A 222 -13.59 -5.96 -15.66
CA ARG A 222 -14.96 -5.54 -15.31
C ARG A 222 -15.26 -4.14 -15.83
N TRP A 223 -14.33 -3.20 -15.67
CA TRP A 223 -14.50 -1.86 -16.20
C TRP A 223 -14.70 -1.89 -17.71
N LEU A 224 -13.78 -2.53 -18.44
CA LEU A 224 -13.85 -2.65 -19.91
C LEU A 224 -15.17 -3.26 -20.39
N LEU A 225 -15.74 -4.24 -19.67
CA LEU A 225 -16.99 -4.90 -20.08
C LEU A 225 -18.26 -4.07 -19.83
N HIS A 226 -18.24 -3.21 -18.80
CA HIS A 226 -19.41 -2.43 -18.37
C HIS A 226 -19.42 -0.98 -18.86
N SER A 227 -18.27 -0.46 -19.27
CA SER A 227 -18.15 0.88 -19.82
C SER A 227 -18.70 0.93 -21.26
N SER A 228 -19.31 2.06 -21.62
CA SER A 228 -19.64 2.37 -23.03
C SER A 228 -18.39 2.47 -23.93
N SER A 229 -17.19 2.46 -23.34
CA SER A 229 -15.90 2.47 -24.02
C SER A 229 -15.51 1.15 -24.70
N VAL A 230 -16.33 0.08 -24.61
CA VAL A 230 -16.22 -1.04 -25.55
C VAL A 230 -16.33 -0.54 -26.98
N ALA A 231 -17.17 0.47 -27.24
CA ALA A 231 -17.27 1.09 -28.56
C ALA A 231 -15.95 1.77 -28.96
N SER A 232 -15.34 2.58 -28.08
CA SER A 232 -14.03 3.21 -28.37
C SER A 232 -12.88 2.21 -28.48
N LEU A 233 -12.95 1.06 -27.79
CA LEU A 233 -11.99 -0.04 -27.95
C LEU A 233 -12.17 -0.74 -29.29
N GLN A 234 -13.41 -0.94 -29.73
CA GLN A 234 -13.70 -1.48 -31.05
C GLN A 234 -13.16 -0.54 -32.13
N ASP A 235 -13.39 0.77 -31.99
CA ASP A 235 -12.86 1.78 -32.92
C ASP A 235 -11.31 1.82 -32.91
N ALA A 236 -10.67 1.64 -31.75
CA ALA A 236 -9.22 1.59 -31.63
C ALA A 236 -8.60 0.28 -32.18
N LEU A 237 -9.32 -0.84 -32.12
CA LEU A 237 -8.86 -2.14 -32.61
C LEU A 237 -9.17 -2.36 -34.11
N VAL A 238 -10.15 -1.66 -34.66
CA VAL A 238 -10.59 -1.78 -36.06
C VAL A 238 -10.06 -0.60 -36.88
N SER A 239 -8.83 -0.70 -37.33
CA SER A 239 -8.23 0.25 -38.27
C SER A 239 -8.59 -0.02 -39.74
N SER A 240 -9.47 -0.98 -40.05
CA SER A 240 -9.91 -1.28 -41.42
C SER A 240 -11.34 -1.85 -41.50
N PRO A 241 -12.21 -1.37 -42.42
CA PRO A 241 -13.64 -1.75 -42.47
C PRO A 241 -13.92 -3.20 -42.93
N ASP A 242 -12.95 -3.86 -43.55
CA ASP A 242 -13.22 -5.09 -44.34
C ASP A 242 -12.97 -6.41 -43.59
N SER A 243 -12.65 -6.38 -42.30
CA SER A 243 -12.48 -7.60 -41.51
C SER A 243 -13.43 -7.62 -40.31
N ALA A 244 -14.32 -8.62 -40.29
CA ALA A 244 -15.15 -8.93 -39.13
C ALA A 244 -14.24 -9.30 -37.95
N THR A 245 -13.88 -8.31 -37.14
CA THR A 245 -13.15 -8.55 -35.91
C THR A 245 -14.08 -9.20 -34.89
N PRO A 246 -13.58 -10.15 -34.08
CA PRO A 246 -14.37 -10.68 -32.97
C PRO A 246 -14.84 -9.51 -32.08
N ASP A 247 -16.04 -9.62 -31.51
CA ASP A 247 -16.56 -8.68 -30.49
C ASP A 247 -15.43 -8.37 -29.49
N ALA A 248 -15.11 -7.08 -29.26
CA ALA A 248 -14.07 -6.67 -28.32
C ALA A 248 -14.20 -7.36 -26.96
N ARG A 249 -15.43 -7.74 -26.55
CA ARG A 249 -15.68 -8.54 -25.35
C ARG A 249 -15.09 -9.95 -25.42
N GLN A 250 -15.15 -10.62 -26.57
CA GLN A 250 -14.52 -11.92 -26.80
C GLN A 250 -12.99 -11.79 -26.84
N LEU A 251 -12.44 -10.74 -27.44
CA LEU A 251 -10.99 -10.47 -27.46
C LEU A 251 -10.43 -10.24 -26.06
N ILE A 252 -11.09 -9.41 -25.25
CA ILE A 252 -10.73 -9.16 -23.85
C ILE A 252 -10.84 -10.45 -23.03
N ALA A 253 -11.88 -11.26 -23.26
CA ALA A 253 -12.05 -12.53 -22.58
C ALA A 253 -10.95 -13.56 -22.95
N ALA A 254 -10.50 -13.56 -24.21
CA ALA A 254 -9.49 -14.47 -24.73
C ALA A 254 -8.04 -14.05 -24.37
N HIS A 255 -7.78 -12.76 -24.10
CA HIS A 255 -6.44 -12.23 -23.85
C HIS A 255 -6.30 -11.52 -22.49
N PRO A 256 -6.50 -12.24 -21.36
CA PRO A 256 -6.48 -11.65 -20.02
C PRO A 256 -5.11 -11.08 -19.61
N LYS A 257 -4.02 -11.46 -20.29
CA LYS A 257 -2.67 -10.91 -20.04
C LYS A 257 -2.48 -9.52 -20.66
N SER A 258 -3.32 -9.14 -21.63
CA SER A 258 -3.24 -7.88 -22.37
C SER A 258 -4.17 -6.79 -21.80
N THR A 259 -4.79 -7.00 -20.63
CA THR A 259 -5.73 -6.04 -20.02
C THR A 259 -5.12 -4.65 -19.80
N SER A 260 -3.84 -4.56 -19.42
CA SER A 260 -3.16 -3.27 -19.30
C SER A 260 -3.03 -2.57 -20.65
N ALA A 261 -2.68 -3.30 -21.70
CA ALA A 261 -2.54 -2.79 -23.06
C ALA A 261 -3.85 -2.21 -23.60
N PHE A 262 -4.98 -2.84 -23.28
CA PHE A 262 -6.30 -2.32 -23.65
C PHE A 262 -6.63 -1.00 -22.94
N VAL A 263 -6.21 -0.83 -21.69
CA VAL A 263 -6.39 0.46 -21.00
C VAL A 263 -5.49 1.52 -21.63
N ASP A 264 -4.27 1.16 -22.05
CA ASP A 264 -3.36 2.06 -22.78
C ASP A 264 -3.98 2.58 -24.08
N ALA A 265 -4.68 1.72 -24.82
CA ALA A 265 -5.40 2.11 -26.05
C ALA A 265 -6.50 3.16 -25.79
N THR A 266 -7.05 3.20 -24.57
CA THR A 266 -8.12 4.16 -24.19
C THR A 266 -7.60 5.44 -23.54
N ASP A 267 -6.29 5.59 -23.36
CA ASP A 267 -5.64 6.74 -22.70
C ASP A 267 -6.13 7.02 -21.26
N LEU A 268 -6.77 6.03 -20.62
CA LEU A 268 -7.28 6.17 -19.27
C LEU A 268 -6.21 5.83 -18.22
N PRO A 269 -6.24 6.53 -17.06
CA PRO A 269 -5.38 6.16 -15.94
C PRO A 269 -5.76 4.77 -15.41
N ARG A 270 -4.81 4.12 -14.72
CA ARG A 270 -5.03 2.82 -14.04
C ARG A 270 -5.98 2.93 -12.86
N SER A 271 -6.22 4.14 -12.36
CA SER A 271 -7.36 4.46 -11.49
C SER A 271 -8.72 4.22 -12.14
N LEU A 272 -8.82 4.09 -13.47
CA LEU A 272 -10.07 3.95 -14.23
C LEU A 272 -11.08 5.08 -13.94
N ARG A 273 -10.56 6.24 -13.51
CA ARG A 273 -11.31 7.45 -13.18
C ARG A 273 -10.53 8.65 -13.73
N PRO A 274 -11.16 9.52 -14.54
CA PRO A 274 -10.52 10.73 -15.03
C PRO A 274 -10.00 11.59 -13.86
N ALA A 275 -8.86 12.25 -14.07
CA ALA A 275 -8.24 13.15 -13.09
C ALA A 275 -7.97 12.51 -11.70
N LYS A 276 -7.76 11.19 -11.67
CA LYS A 276 -7.36 10.42 -10.49
C LYS A 276 -6.26 9.42 -10.81
N MET A 277 -5.49 9.02 -9.79
CA MET A 277 -4.38 8.05 -9.93
C MET A 277 -4.47 6.86 -8.97
N LEU A 278 -3.92 5.72 -9.40
CA LEU A 278 -3.69 4.53 -8.58
C LEU A 278 -2.19 4.33 -8.35
N GLY A 279 -1.77 4.41 -7.10
CA GLY A 279 -0.41 4.06 -6.66
C GLY A 279 -0.31 2.62 -6.18
N ILE A 280 0.79 1.94 -6.51
CA ILE A 280 1.11 0.62 -5.97
C ILE A 280 2.39 0.70 -5.14
N ASN A 281 2.25 0.51 -3.85
CA ASN A 281 3.37 0.46 -2.93
C ASN A 281 3.95 -0.96 -2.84
N LEU A 282 5.27 -1.07 -3.05
CA LEU A 282 6.01 -2.33 -3.07
C LEU A 282 6.80 -2.49 -1.77
N GLY A 283 6.75 -3.69 -1.21
CA GLY A 283 7.54 -4.11 -0.05
C GLY A 283 8.37 -5.34 -0.36
N LYS A 284 9.33 -5.61 0.53
CA LYS A 284 10.20 -6.79 0.48
C LYS A 284 9.66 -7.90 1.38
N ASN A 285 9.75 -9.16 0.95
CA ASN A 285 9.46 -10.28 1.82
C ASN A 285 10.46 -10.34 2.99
N LYS A 286 9.98 -10.78 4.16
CA LYS A 286 10.83 -10.92 5.37
C LYS A 286 11.93 -11.97 5.21
N THR A 287 11.69 -12.97 4.37
CA THR A 287 12.60 -14.09 4.07
C THR A 287 13.65 -13.74 3.03
N SER A 288 13.43 -12.70 2.22
CA SER A 288 14.40 -12.28 1.22
C SER A 288 15.66 -11.72 1.88
N PRO A 289 16.84 -11.84 1.25
CA PRO A 289 18.06 -11.19 1.75
C PRO A 289 17.83 -9.69 1.95
N GLU A 290 18.51 -9.11 2.92
CA GLU A 290 18.29 -7.70 3.29
C GLU A 290 18.65 -6.74 2.17
N GLU A 291 19.83 -6.92 1.57
CA GLU A 291 20.38 -6.09 0.48
C GLU A 291 19.84 -6.49 -0.90
N SER A 292 18.95 -7.49 -1.00
CA SER A 292 18.41 -7.91 -2.30
C SER A 292 17.37 -6.90 -2.78
N VAL A 293 17.54 -6.49 -4.04
CA VAL A 293 16.64 -5.60 -4.77
C VAL A 293 15.56 -6.38 -5.54
N ASP A 294 15.68 -7.71 -5.61
CA ASP A 294 14.90 -8.57 -6.49
C ASP A 294 13.40 -8.48 -6.24
N ASP A 295 12.98 -8.29 -4.99
CA ASP A 295 11.57 -8.18 -4.65
C ASP A 295 10.93 -6.92 -5.24
N TYR A 296 11.67 -5.80 -5.26
CA TYR A 296 11.21 -4.56 -5.88
C TYR A 296 11.20 -4.68 -7.41
N VAL A 297 12.23 -5.31 -7.99
CA VAL A 297 12.29 -5.59 -9.45
C VAL A 297 11.07 -6.42 -9.88
N LYS A 298 10.81 -7.54 -9.19
CA LYS A 298 9.64 -8.40 -9.43
C LYS A 298 8.33 -7.64 -9.26
N GLY A 299 8.27 -6.69 -8.33
CA GLY A 299 7.10 -5.84 -8.10
C GLY A 299 6.85 -4.88 -9.25
N VAL A 300 7.89 -4.21 -9.73
CA VAL A 300 7.81 -3.33 -10.89
C VAL A 300 7.37 -4.11 -12.12
N GLU A 301 8.04 -5.22 -12.44
CA GLU A 301 7.72 -6.02 -13.63
C GLU A 301 6.30 -6.58 -13.61
N ARG A 302 5.81 -7.04 -12.45
CA ARG A 302 4.48 -7.67 -12.35
C ARG A 302 3.35 -6.68 -12.21
N LEU A 303 3.51 -5.63 -11.39
CA LEU A 303 2.42 -4.74 -11.00
C LEU A 303 2.49 -3.38 -11.68
N GLY A 304 3.65 -2.96 -12.16
CA GLY A 304 3.83 -1.68 -12.87
C GLY A 304 2.87 -1.45 -14.03
N PRO A 305 2.52 -2.47 -14.85
CA PRO A 305 1.51 -2.32 -15.90
C PRO A 305 0.12 -1.87 -15.44
N TYR A 306 -0.17 -1.98 -14.15
CA TYR A 306 -1.48 -1.69 -13.54
C TYR A 306 -1.40 -0.51 -12.55
N ALA A 307 -0.30 0.24 -12.56
CA ALA A 307 -0.08 1.39 -11.69
C ALA A 307 -0.03 2.70 -12.50
N ASP A 308 -0.58 3.78 -11.95
CA ASP A 308 -0.29 5.14 -12.39
C ASP A 308 0.98 5.69 -11.74
N MET A 309 1.42 5.08 -10.63
CA MET A 309 2.71 5.33 -9.98
C MET A 309 3.10 4.12 -9.11
N ILE A 310 4.39 3.84 -8.99
CA ILE A 310 4.95 2.77 -8.14
C ILE A 310 5.76 3.39 -7.02
N ILE A 311 5.63 2.87 -5.81
CA ILE A 311 6.33 3.38 -4.63
C ILE A 311 7.18 2.28 -4.02
N VAL A 312 8.50 2.49 -3.97
CA VAL A 312 9.48 1.61 -3.32
C VAL A 312 9.52 1.95 -1.83
N ASN A 313 9.05 1.04 -0.98
CA ASN A 313 8.99 1.28 0.47
C ASN A 313 10.21 0.73 1.21
N VAL A 314 11.14 1.62 1.54
CA VAL A 314 12.36 1.33 2.33
C VAL A 314 12.25 1.76 3.79
N SER A 315 11.06 2.12 4.27
CA SER A 315 10.88 2.90 5.51
C SER A 315 10.05 2.26 6.61
N SER A 316 9.50 1.06 6.37
CA SER A 316 8.77 0.31 7.41
C SER A 316 9.67 0.01 8.61
N PRO A 317 9.31 0.40 9.85
CA PRO A 317 10.04 0.01 11.05
C PRO A 317 9.81 -1.46 11.45
N ASN A 318 8.85 -2.11 10.79
CA ASN A 318 8.30 -3.40 11.22
C ASN A 318 8.89 -4.60 10.45
N THR A 319 9.76 -4.32 9.49
CA THR A 319 10.52 -5.29 8.71
C THR A 319 12.00 -5.11 9.09
N PRO A 320 12.61 -6.07 9.81
CA PRO A 320 13.98 -5.92 10.30
C PRO A 320 14.96 -5.57 9.17
N GLY A 321 15.81 -4.57 9.43
CA GLY A 321 16.85 -4.13 8.49
C GLY A 321 16.39 -3.22 7.35
N LEU A 322 15.08 -3.17 7.04
CA LEU A 322 14.58 -2.44 5.88
C LEU A 322 15.00 -0.96 5.85
N ARG A 323 14.97 -0.27 7.01
CA ARG A 323 15.37 1.14 7.11
C ARG A 323 16.84 1.39 6.82
N ARG A 324 17.71 0.38 6.86
CA ARG A 324 19.13 0.50 6.49
C ARG A 324 19.32 0.71 5.00
N LEU A 325 18.33 0.33 4.18
CA LEU A 325 18.33 0.59 2.74
C LEU A 325 18.28 2.08 2.39
N GLN A 326 18.02 2.97 3.37
CA GLN A 326 18.01 4.42 3.16
C GLN A 326 19.41 5.05 3.18
N ARG A 327 20.47 4.28 3.47
CA ARG A 327 21.85 4.77 3.38
C ARG A 327 22.21 5.07 1.92
N ARG A 328 22.86 6.22 1.68
CA ARG A 328 23.15 6.77 0.34
C ARG A 328 23.50 5.73 -0.73
N GLY A 329 24.61 5.00 -0.55
CA GLY A 329 25.11 4.07 -1.57
C GLY A 329 24.19 2.87 -1.82
N VAL A 330 23.59 2.33 -0.76
CA VAL A 330 22.63 1.20 -0.85
C VAL A 330 21.35 1.66 -1.53
N LEU A 331 20.86 2.85 -1.17
CA LEU A 331 19.67 3.44 -1.76
C LEU A 331 19.88 3.75 -3.25
N GLU A 332 21.00 4.37 -3.60
CA GLU A 332 21.35 4.73 -4.98
C GLU A 332 21.41 3.49 -5.88
N ASP A 333 22.08 2.41 -5.44
CA ASP A 333 22.15 1.14 -6.18
C ASP A 333 20.78 0.47 -6.32
N LEU A 334 20.01 0.42 -5.21
CA LEU A 334 18.66 -0.13 -5.21
C LEU A 334 17.77 0.60 -6.21
N LEU A 335 17.69 1.93 -6.12
CA LEU A 335 16.82 2.74 -6.98
C LEU A 335 17.27 2.66 -8.44
N THR A 336 18.57 2.67 -8.73
CA THR A 336 19.10 2.53 -10.10
C THR A 336 18.67 1.20 -10.74
N LYS A 337 18.77 0.10 -9.99
CA LYS A 337 18.32 -1.23 -10.46
C LYS A 337 16.80 -1.28 -10.70
N VAL A 338 16.01 -0.66 -9.81
CA VAL A 338 14.55 -0.61 -9.96
C VAL A 338 14.14 0.29 -11.13
N VAL A 339 14.81 1.43 -11.35
CA VAL A 339 14.59 2.28 -12.53
C VAL A 339 14.90 1.52 -13.82
N LYS A 340 15.99 0.76 -13.85
CA LYS A 340 16.33 -0.11 -14.99
C LYS A 340 15.21 -1.12 -15.26
N ALA A 341 14.71 -1.81 -14.23
CA ALA A 341 13.59 -2.73 -14.36
C ALA A 341 12.31 -2.04 -14.88
N ARG A 342 11.99 -0.85 -14.38
CA ARG A 342 10.86 -0.03 -14.87
C ARG A 342 11.01 0.29 -16.35
N ASN A 343 12.17 0.76 -16.77
CA ASN A 343 12.43 1.13 -18.16
C ASN A 343 12.32 -0.08 -19.09
N SER A 344 12.94 -1.21 -18.73
CA SER A 344 12.85 -2.45 -19.51
C SER A 344 11.43 -3.02 -19.58
N MET A 345 10.67 -2.94 -18.47
CA MET A 345 9.27 -3.34 -18.45
C MET A 345 8.45 -2.48 -19.43
N VAL A 346 8.61 -1.16 -19.41
CA VAL A 346 7.92 -0.24 -20.34
C VAL A 346 8.25 -0.57 -21.80
N GLU A 347 9.52 -0.85 -22.11
CA GLU A 347 9.96 -1.22 -23.46
C GLU A 347 9.39 -2.57 -23.93
N SER A 348 9.24 -3.53 -23.00
CA SER A 348 8.69 -4.86 -23.29
C SER A 348 7.17 -4.92 -23.36
N HIS A 349 6.49 -3.85 -22.96
CA HIS A 349 5.03 -3.85 -22.84
C HIS A 349 4.39 -3.81 -24.22
N LEU A 350 3.49 -4.77 -24.49
CA LEU A 350 2.67 -4.78 -25.70
C LEU A 350 1.71 -3.58 -25.64
N SER A 351 2.13 -2.41 -26.09
CA SER A 351 1.25 -1.27 -26.25
C SER A 351 0.55 -1.38 -27.60
N PHE A 352 -0.79 -1.31 -27.61
CA PHE A 352 -1.56 -1.07 -28.85
C PHE A 352 -1.53 0.41 -29.25
N SER A 353 -0.79 1.25 -28.52
CA SER A 353 -0.65 2.69 -28.72
C SER A 353 0.82 3.06 -28.97
N ASP A 354 1.05 3.99 -29.91
CA ASP A 354 2.37 4.60 -30.12
C ASP A 354 2.82 5.49 -28.94
N LYS A 355 1.95 5.74 -27.96
CA LYS A 355 2.29 6.50 -26.76
C LYS A 355 3.23 5.69 -25.86
N LYS A 356 4.39 6.27 -25.56
CA LYS A 356 5.29 5.75 -24.54
C LYS A 356 4.66 5.90 -23.15
N ILE A 357 4.26 4.78 -22.56
CA ILE A 357 3.73 4.76 -21.20
C ILE A 357 4.88 5.05 -20.24
N GLN A 358 4.72 6.09 -19.40
CA GLN A 358 5.61 6.31 -18.28
C GLN A 358 4.91 5.92 -17.00
N VAL A 359 5.58 5.07 -16.21
CA VAL A 359 5.13 4.70 -14.87
C VAL A 359 6.09 5.36 -13.88
N PRO A 360 5.68 6.48 -13.24
CA PRO A 360 6.47 7.17 -12.22
C PRO A 360 6.90 6.21 -11.11
N LEU A 361 8.17 6.27 -10.74
CA LEU A 361 8.76 5.48 -9.67
C LEU A 361 9.17 6.41 -8.52
N LEU A 362 8.63 6.17 -7.34
CA LEU A 362 8.89 6.95 -6.14
C LEU A 362 9.58 6.09 -5.07
N VAL A 363 10.22 6.75 -4.10
CA VAL A 363 10.69 6.12 -2.87
C VAL A 363 9.98 6.69 -1.64
N LYS A 364 9.54 5.82 -0.72
CA LYS A 364 8.92 6.22 0.56
C LYS A 364 9.91 6.09 1.71
N ILE A 365 10.19 7.20 2.38
CA ILE A 365 11.24 7.29 3.41
C ILE A 365 10.68 7.49 4.82
N ALA A 366 11.48 7.18 5.83
CA ALA A 366 11.13 7.37 7.23
C ALA A 366 11.39 8.83 7.66
N PRO A 367 10.64 9.35 8.65
CA PRO A 367 10.91 10.66 9.22
C PRO A 367 12.04 10.65 10.26
N ASP A 368 12.51 9.46 10.66
CA ASP A 368 13.51 9.25 11.72
C ASP A 368 14.95 9.29 11.18
N LEU A 369 15.28 10.31 10.40
CA LEU A 369 16.59 10.50 9.78
C LEU A 369 17.22 11.81 10.27
N THR A 370 18.55 11.85 10.34
CA THR A 370 19.29 13.10 10.56
C THR A 370 19.20 14.00 9.31
N GLU A 371 19.58 15.26 9.45
CA GLU A 371 19.62 16.20 8.32
C GLU A 371 20.56 15.73 7.21
N ASP A 372 21.75 15.24 7.58
CA ASP A 372 22.71 14.66 6.62
C ASP A 372 22.16 13.41 5.94
N GLU A 373 21.48 12.52 6.67
CA GLU A 373 20.83 11.34 6.09
C GLU A 373 19.71 11.73 5.12
N LEU A 374 18.96 12.80 5.41
CA LEU A 374 17.95 13.34 4.51
C LEU A 374 18.57 13.95 3.24
N HIS A 375 19.70 14.65 3.37
CA HIS A 375 20.47 15.13 2.21
C HIS A 375 20.99 13.98 1.35
N ASP A 376 21.51 12.93 1.97
CA ASP A 376 21.99 11.73 1.28
C ASP A 376 20.88 11.01 0.52
N VAL A 377 19.68 10.92 1.11
CA VAL A 377 18.48 10.37 0.45
C VAL A 377 18.11 11.21 -0.77
N ALA A 378 18.08 12.54 -0.64
CA ALA A 378 17.75 13.44 -1.73
C ALA A 378 18.77 13.33 -2.88
N ASP A 379 20.07 13.25 -2.56
CA ASP A 379 21.13 13.05 -3.54
C ASP A 379 21.01 11.70 -4.26
N ALA A 380 20.72 10.61 -3.53
CA ALA A 380 20.52 9.29 -4.12
C ALA A 380 19.27 9.25 -5.03
N ALA A 381 18.20 9.93 -4.63
CA ALA A 381 16.99 10.09 -5.46
C ALA A 381 17.29 10.81 -6.78
N LEU A 382 18.00 11.93 -6.73
CA LEU A 382 18.38 12.70 -7.92
C LEU A 382 19.28 11.89 -8.88
N LYS A 383 20.26 11.15 -8.34
CA LYS A 383 21.21 10.37 -9.14
C LYS A 383 20.61 9.13 -9.78
N SER A 384 19.69 8.46 -9.09
CA SER A 384 19.10 7.20 -9.56
C SER A 384 18.07 7.37 -10.67
N GLY A 385 17.57 8.59 -10.90
CA GLY A 385 16.58 8.87 -11.94
C GLY A 385 15.16 8.41 -11.59
N ILE A 386 14.85 8.36 -10.29
CA ILE A 386 13.47 8.20 -9.82
C ILE A 386 12.67 9.50 -10.03
N ASP A 387 11.35 9.39 -10.03
CA ASP A 387 10.46 10.47 -10.47
C ASP A 387 9.94 11.31 -9.29
N GLY A 388 9.97 10.82 -8.05
CA GLY A 388 9.49 11.55 -6.88
C GLY A 388 9.71 10.84 -5.54
N LEU A 389 9.27 11.45 -4.44
CA LEU A 389 9.41 10.89 -3.10
C LEU A 389 8.09 10.94 -2.32
N VAL A 390 7.91 10.01 -1.37
CA VAL A 390 6.84 10.06 -0.38
C VAL A 390 7.45 10.26 1.01
N ILE A 391 7.12 11.38 1.64
CA ILE A 391 7.68 11.82 2.92
C ILE A 391 6.53 12.10 3.89
N SER A 392 6.19 11.20 4.80
CA SER A 392 7.00 10.10 5.32
C SER A 392 6.16 8.92 5.82
N ASN A 393 6.86 7.84 6.18
CA ASN A 393 6.29 6.71 6.90
C ASN A 393 6.12 7.02 8.40
N THR A 394 5.71 6.03 9.18
CA THR A 394 5.58 6.10 10.64
C THR A 394 6.91 6.39 11.35
N THR A 395 6.85 6.97 12.55
CA THR A 395 8.02 7.23 13.41
C THR A 395 8.21 6.14 14.46
N ILE A 396 9.45 5.78 14.80
CA ILE A 396 9.72 4.95 15.99
C ILE A 396 9.81 5.77 17.28
N SER A 397 9.88 7.09 17.16
CA SER A 397 9.90 8.02 18.29
C SER A 397 8.62 7.91 19.11
N ARG A 398 8.73 8.21 20.40
CA ARG A 398 7.60 8.40 21.32
C ARG A 398 7.73 9.79 21.93
N PRO A 399 7.13 10.82 21.31
CA PRO A 399 7.23 12.18 21.82
C PRO A 399 6.69 12.29 23.25
N ALA A 400 7.36 13.08 24.10
CA ALA A 400 6.98 13.22 25.50
C ALA A 400 5.60 13.87 25.70
N PHE A 401 5.06 14.55 24.69
CA PHE A 401 3.74 15.19 24.71
C PHE A 401 2.58 14.24 24.39
N LEU A 402 2.83 12.95 24.13
CA LEU A 402 1.76 11.96 23.98
C LEU A 402 0.91 11.90 25.26
N ARG A 403 -0.42 11.96 25.08
CA ARG A 403 -1.39 12.01 26.17
C ARG A 403 -1.81 10.63 26.62
N SER A 404 -2.01 9.72 25.65
CA SER A 404 -2.44 8.35 25.94
C SER A 404 -1.43 7.67 26.87
N SER A 405 -1.92 6.97 27.89
CA SER A 405 -1.07 6.10 28.73
C SER A 405 -1.04 4.66 28.22
N GLU A 406 -2.15 4.23 27.61
CA GLU A 406 -2.31 2.91 27.02
C GLU A 406 -1.56 2.78 25.69
N HIS A 407 -0.96 1.62 25.45
CA HIS A 407 -0.26 1.24 24.22
C HIS A 407 0.95 2.10 23.79
N VAL A 408 1.28 3.22 24.44
CA VAL A 408 2.42 4.06 24.05
C VAL A 408 3.75 3.29 24.02
N ARG A 409 3.89 2.30 24.91
CA ARG A 409 5.07 1.44 25.01
C ARG A 409 5.08 0.28 24.00
N GLU A 410 4.04 0.12 23.20
CA GLU A 410 3.99 -0.91 22.16
C GLU A 410 5.09 -0.68 21.12
N THR A 411 5.68 -1.78 20.68
CA THR A 411 6.66 -1.77 19.59
C THR A 411 5.98 -1.50 18.25
N GLY A 412 6.70 -0.80 17.37
CA GLY A 412 6.25 -0.48 16.02
C GLY A 412 6.26 1.01 15.72
N GLY A 413 5.73 1.35 14.55
CA GLY A 413 5.65 2.73 14.08
C GLY A 413 4.44 3.47 14.62
N LEU A 414 4.67 4.65 15.20
CA LEU A 414 3.68 5.65 15.58
C LEU A 414 3.23 6.42 14.33
N SER A 415 1.93 6.65 14.20
CA SER A 415 1.27 7.40 13.14
C SER A 415 0.21 8.35 13.73
N GLY A 416 -0.24 9.33 12.95
CA GLY A 416 -1.23 10.33 13.38
C GLY A 416 -0.62 11.69 13.69
N PRO A 417 -1.41 12.61 14.26
CA PRO A 417 -0.99 14.00 14.49
C PRO A 417 0.38 14.17 15.17
N PRO A 418 0.78 13.33 16.15
CA PRO A 418 2.11 13.44 16.77
C PRO A 418 3.31 13.32 15.82
N VAL A 419 3.13 12.76 14.62
CA VAL A 419 4.20 12.59 13.62
C VAL A 419 4.36 13.81 12.71
N LYS A 420 3.31 14.63 12.54
CA LYS A 420 3.30 15.77 11.60
C LYS A 420 4.56 16.64 11.73
N PRO A 421 5.00 17.01 12.95
CA PRO A 421 6.17 17.86 13.08
C PRO A 421 7.49 17.24 12.55
N LEU A 422 7.73 15.94 12.78
CA LEU A 422 8.89 15.23 12.23
C LEU A 422 8.81 15.12 10.70
N ALA A 423 7.61 14.81 10.20
CA ALA A 423 7.37 14.65 8.77
C ALA A 423 7.54 15.97 8.00
N LEU A 424 7.07 17.10 8.55
CA LEU A 424 7.29 18.43 7.96
C LEU A 424 8.77 18.81 7.94
N LYS A 425 9.51 18.54 9.02
CA LYS A 425 10.96 18.78 9.05
C LYS A 425 11.67 17.98 7.95
N ALA A 426 11.42 16.67 7.89
CA ALA A 426 12.00 15.81 6.87
C ALA A 426 11.66 16.27 5.45
N LEU A 427 10.40 16.65 5.21
CA LEU A 427 9.95 17.13 3.92
C LEU A 427 10.64 18.43 3.52
N THR A 428 10.69 19.43 4.41
CA THR A 428 11.31 20.72 4.14
C THR A 428 12.80 20.57 3.84
N THR A 429 13.54 19.78 4.64
CA THR A 429 14.97 19.50 4.41
C THR A 429 15.20 18.85 3.04
N VAL A 430 14.43 17.82 2.71
CA VAL A 430 14.57 17.15 1.41
C VAL A 430 14.16 18.07 0.26
N ASN A 431 13.08 18.83 0.40
CA ASN A 431 12.62 19.76 -0.63
C ASN A 431 13.66 20.85 -0.93
N GLN A 432 14.29 21.41 0.11
CA GLN A 432 15.38 22.38 -0.03
C GLN A 432 16.56 21.79 -0.82
N ARG A 433 16.92 20.53 -0.54
CA ARG A 433 18.00 19.84 -1.26
C ARG A 433 17.63 19.51 -2.71
N LEU A 434 16.37 19.17 -2.98
CA LEU A 434 15.88 18.83 -4.31
C LEU A 434 15.68 20.06 -5.22
N GLN A 435 15.44 21.25 -4.65
CA GLN A 435 15.25 22.51 -5.38
C GLN A 435 14.15 22.40 -6.47
N GLY A 436 13.05 21.72 -6.14
CA GLY A 436 11.92 21.53 -7.06
C GLY A 436 12.14 20.56 -8.23
N LYS A 437 13.29 19.86 -8.29
CA LYS A 437 13.59 18.92 -9.39
C LYS A 437 12.74 17.66 -9.37
N LEU A 438 12.33 17.21 -8.19
CA LEU A 438 11.46 16.04 -8.00
C LEU A 438 10.27 16.43 -7.13
N PRO A 439 9.01 16.13 -7.54
CA PRO A 439 7.84 16.33 -6.70
C PRO A 439 7.86 15.43 -5.46
N ILE A 440 7.30 15.94 -4.37
CA ILE A 440 7.17 15.22 -3.11
C ILE A 440 5.69 15.04 -2.76
N ILE A 441 5.31 13.83 -2.36
CA ILE A 441 4.03 13.54 -1.73
C ILE A 441 4.22 13.57 -0.21
N GLY A 442 3.51 14.47 0.48
CA GLY A 442 3.57 14.63 1.93
C GLY A 442 2.67 13.63 2.67
N CYS A 443 3.16 12.99 3.72
CA CYS A 443 2.42 12.02 4.52
C CYS A 443 2.85 12.10 6.00
N GLY A 444 1.89 12.26 6.91
CA GLY A 444 2.16 12.21 8.35
C GLY A 444 1.32 13.19 9.15
N GLY A 445 0.36 12.68 9.92
CA GLY A 445 -0.39 13.48 10.90
C GLY A 445 -1.28 14.59 10.33
N ILE A 446 -1.65 14.51 9.05
CA ILE A 446 -2.60 15.43 8.41
C ILE A 446 -4.02 15.09 8.88
N ALA A 447 -4.70 16.06 9.50
CA ALA A 447 -6.05 15.88 10.06
C ALA A 447 -7.04 17.00 9.65
N SER A 448 -6.57 18.07 9.02
CA SER A 448 -7.32 19.28 8.64
C SER A 448 -6.83 19.90 7.33
N GLY A 449 -7.60 20.84 6.77
CA GLY A 449 -7.19 21.69 5.64
C GLY A 449 -5.98 22.55 5.96
N GLN A 450 -5.82 22.99 7.22
CA GLN A 450 -4.63 23.73 7.65
C GLN A 450 -3.37 22.85 7.61
N ASP A 451 -3.47 21.60 8.07
CA ASP A 451 -2.34 20.67 7.95
C ASP A 451 -1.96 20.43 6.49
N ALA A 452 -2.96 20.29 5.60
CA ALA A 452 -2.73 20.16 4.17
C ALA A 452 -2.00 21.37 3.58
N LEU A 453 -2.41 22.58 3.98
CA LEU A 453 -1.76 23.83 3.58
C LEU A 453 -0.31 23.90 4.09
N ASP A 454 -0.03 23.49 5.33
CA ASP A 454 1.33 23.48 5.88
C ASP A 454 2.26 22.57 5.06
N TYR A 455 1.76 21.40 4.65
CA TYR A 455 2.49 20.47 3.78
C TYR A 455 2.73 21.06 2.39
N ALA A 456 1.73 21.73 1.80
CA ALA A 456 1.90 22.42 0.51
C ALA A 456 3.01 23.47 0.61
N LYS A 457 2.93 24.35 1.62
CA LYS A 457 3.93 25.40 1.89
C LYS A 457 5.34 24.82 2.10
N ALA A 458 5.45 23.66 2.73
CA ALA A 458 6.72 22.94 2.92
C ALA A 458 7.31 22.38 1.62
N GLY A 459 6.50 22.20 0.56
CA GLY A 459 6.92 21.72 -0.76
C GLY A 459 6.20 20.48 -1.26
N ALA A 460 5.18 19.98 -0.55
CA ALA A 460 4.44 18.81 -0.99
C ALA A 460 3.55 19.14 -2.20
N SER A 461 3.79 18.50 -3.34
CA SER A 461 2.96 18.65 -4.55
C SER A 461 1.60 17.94 -4.41
N ALA A 462 1.51 16.97 -3.51
CA ALA A 462 0.32 16.24 -3.11
C ALA A 462 0.47 15.73 -1.67
N ILE A 463 -0.61 15.25 -1.04
CA ILE A 463 -0.59 14.73 0.33
C ILE A 463 -1.33 13.40 0.49
N GLU A 464 -1.00 12.63 1.51
CA GLU A 464 -1.66 11.37 1.87
C GLU A 464 -2.29 11.39 3.26
N LEU A 465 -3.49 10.82 3.35
CA LEU A 465 -4.23 10.59 4.59
C LEU A 465 -4.19 9.10 4.97
N TYR A 466 -4.11 8.83 6.28
CA TYR A 466 -4.31 7.48 6.82
C TYR A 466 -4.97 7.54 8.21
N THR A 467 -4.21 7.96 9.22
CA THR A 467 -4.64 7.78 10.62
C THR A 467 -5.90 8.57 10.90
N SER A 468 -5.93 9.84 10.51
CA SER A 468 -7.11 10.70 10.62
C SER A 468 -8.33 10.11 9.90
N PHE A 469 -8.14 9.43 8.76
CA PHE A 469 -9.22 8.76 8.03
C PHE A 469 -9.84 7.64 8.86
N GLY A 470 -9.01 6.80 9.50
CA GLY A 470 -9.47 5.80 10.46
C GLY A 470 -10.16 6.37 11.70
N TYR A 471 -9.83 7.60 12.10
CA TYR A 471 -10.43 8.26 13.27
C TYR A 471 -11.68 9.09 12.99
N GLN A 472 -11.81 9.64 11.78
CA GLN A 472 -12.86 10.58 11.41
C GLN A 472 -13.82 10.06 10.32
N GLY A 473 -13.51 8.91 9.73
CA GLY A 473 -14.37 8.21 8.78
C GLY A 473 -14.37 8.78 7.36
N VAL A 474 -15.26 8.21 6.54
CA VAL A 474 -15.28 8.33 5.07
C VAL A 474 -15.44 9.75 4.53
N GLY A 475 -16.02 10.67 5.32
CA GLY A 475 -16.18 12.07 4.92
C GLY A 475 -14.96 12.96 5.12
N LEU A 476 -13.84 12.43 5.65
CA LEU A 476 -12.64 13.21 5.88
C LEU A 476 -12.06 13.86 4.61
N PRO A 477 -11.92 13.16 3.46
CA PRO A 477 -11.30 13.73 2.27
C PRO A 477 -12.05 14.98 1.80
N ARG A 478 -13.38 14.91 1.69
CA ARG A 478 -14.23 16.06 1.34
C ARG A 478 -14.08 17.22 2.34
N ARG A 479 -14.08 16.96 3.65
CA ARG A 479 -13.91 18.04 4.64
C ARG A 479 -12.56 18.76 4.51
N ILE A 480 -11.46 18.03 4.33
CA ILE A 480 -10.15 18.65 4.13
C ILE A 480 -10.11 19.44 2.82
N LYS A 481 -10.74 18.95 1.74
CA LYS A 481 -10.88 19.71 0.49
C LYS A 481 -11.64 21.03 0.72
N ASP A 482 -12.79 20.97 1.38
CA ASP A 482 -13.63 22.14 1.65
C ASP A 482 -12.86 23.18 2.49
N GLU A 483 -12.23 22.75 3.60
CA GLU A 483 -11.39 23.61 4.44
C GLU A 483 -10.21 24.22 3.68
N LEU A 484 -9.54 23.42 2.83
CA LEU A 484 -8.39 23.87 2.04
C LEU A 484 -8.81 24.89 0.96
N VAL A 485 -9.97 24.70 0.32
CA VAL A 485 -10.53 25.67 -0.63
C VAL A 485 -10.74 27.03 0.03
N ASP A 486 -11.35 27.04 1.22
CA ASP A 486 -11.59 28.27 1.98
C ASP A 486 -10.26 28.98 2.32
N LEU A 487 -9.25 28.22 2.76
CA LEU A 487 -7.91 28.75 3.09
C LEU A 487 -7.16 29.30 1.87
N LEU A 488 -7.25 28.64 0.72
CA LEU A 488 -6.60 29.06 -0.52
C LEU A 488 -7.27 30.31 -1.11
N LYS A 489 -8.61 30.33 -1.14
CA LYS A 489 -9.38 31.50 -1.59
C LYS A 489 -9.16 32.71 -0.70
N ALA A 490 -9.08 32.52 0.62
CA ALA A 490 -8.76 33.60 1.57
C ALA A 490 -7.36 34.21 1.32
N GLN A 491 -6.41 33.42 0.79
CA GLN A 491 -5.07 33.88 0.39
C GLN A 491 -4.99 34.32 -1.08
N GLY A 492 -6.08 34.25 -1.85
CA GLY A 492 -6.10 34.60 -3.27
C GLY A 492 -5.16 33.75 -4.13
N THR A 493 -4.98 32.48 -3.78
CA THR A 493 -4.02 31.58 -4.43
C THR A 493 -4.62 30.21 -4.73
N THR A 494 -3.88 29.38 -5.46
CA THR A 494 -4.21 27.97 -5.75
C THR A 494 -3.25 27.02 -5.04
N TRP A 495 -3.61 25.74 -4.96
CA TRP A 495 -2.70 24.69 -4.49
C TRP A 495 -1.37 24.75 -5.23
N LYS A 496 -1.42 24.81 -6.56
CA LYS A 496 -0.22 24.83 -7.40
C LYS A 496 0.73 25.99 -7.10
N GLU A 497 0.19 27.16 -6.79
CA GLU A 497 0.96 28.38 -6.51
C GLU A 497 1.55 28.41 -5.10
N ILE A 498 0.85 27.85 -4.10
CA ILE A 498 1.32 27.88 -2.71
C ILE A 498 2.37 26.80 -2.41
N VAL A 499 2.53 25.80 -3.29
CA VAL A 499 3.52 24.73 -3.10
C VAL A 499 4.93 25.31 -3.00
N GLY A 500 5.60 25.04 -1.88
CA GLY A 500 6.98 25.50 -1.64
C GLY A 500 7.10 26.98 -1.29
N SER A 501 6.00 27.68 -0.93
CA SER A 501 6.06 29.09 -0.51
C SER A 501 6.76 29.32 0.83
N GLY A 502 7.14 28.24 1.54
CA GLY A 502 7.78 28.28 2.85
C GLY A 502 6.80 28.09 3.99
N VAL A 503 7.17 27.25 4.95
CA VAL A 503 6.46 27.03 6.21
C VAL A 503 7.37 27.42 7.37
N ASP A 504 6.83 28.12 8.37
CA ASP A 504 7.58 28.45 9.57
C ASP A 504 7.66 27.24 10.51
N LEU A 505 8.86 26.67 10.63
CA LEU A 505 9.16 25.55 11.53
C LEU A 505 9.90 26.00 12.80
N SER A 506 10.09 27.31 13.03
CA SER A 506 10.86 27.83 14.17
C SER A 506 10.31 27.38 15.53
N ASN A 507 9.00 27.15 15.61
CA ASN A 507 8.32 26.66 16.80
C ASN A 507 8.35 25.13 16.97
N ILE A 508 8.93 24.39 16.02
CA ILE A 508 8.99 22.93 16.02
C ILE A 508 10.39 22.48 16.48
N SER A 509 10.59 22.45 17.81
CA SER A 509 11.79 21.88 18.40
C SER A 509 11.70 20.35 18.41
N ILE A 510 12.16 19.72 17.34
CA ILE A 510 12.20 18.26 17.25
C ILE A 510 13.53 17.79 16.73
N SER A 511 14.23 17.13 17.65
CA SER A 511 15.32 16.23 17.35
C SER A 511 14.74 14.89 16.93
N ALA A 512 15.15 14.36 15.77
CA ALA A 512 15.04 12.93 15.56
C ALA A 512 15.67 12.24 16.77
N PRO A 513 15.13 11.11 17.28
CA PRO A 513 15.68 10.40 18.43
C PRO A 513 17.18 10.08 18.27
N ASN A 514 17.66 10.11 17.02
CA ASN A 514 19.05 9.95 16.61
C ASN A 514 20.00 11.09 16.95
N ALA A 515 19.51 12.25 17.37
CA ALA A 515 20.38 13.40 17.64
C ALA A 515 21.30 13.19 18.85
N GLN A 516 20.98 12.23 19.74
CA GLN A 516 21.81 11.91 20.92
C GLN A 516 22.11 10.41 21.10
N VAL A 517 21.35 9.51 20.48
CA VAL A 517 21.65 8.08 20.44
C VAL A 517 21.51 7.65 19.01
N ALA A 518 22.61 7.35 18.32
CA ALA A 518 22.56 6.79 16.98
C ALA A 518 21.57 5.61 16.99
N THR A 519 20.39 5.75 16.38
CA THR A 519 19.70 4.55 15.93
C THR A 519 20.67 3.80 15.03
N GLY A 520 20.50 2.49 14.91
CA GLY A 520 21.39 1.58 14.19
C GLY A 520 21.53 1.81 12.68
N LEU A 521 21.73 3.06 12.27
CA LEU A 521 22.23 3.55 11.01
C LEU A 521 23.73 3.92 11.09
N HIS A 522 24.32 4.11 12.29
CA HIS A 522 25.78 4.04 12.56
C HIS A 522 26.15 2.76 13.35
N PRO A 523 27.41 2.26 13.30
CA PRO A 523 27.78 0.88 13.66
C PRO A 523 27.66 0.59 15.16
N GLY A 524 26.45 0.38 15.64
CA GLY A 524 26.15 0.09 17.05
C GLY A 524 26.22 -1.39 17.44
N SER A 525 26.83 -2.25 16.63
CA SER A 525 27.39 -3.50 17.14
C SER A 525 28.71 -3.71 16.45
N ASP A 526 29.77 -3.99 17.22
CA ASP A 526 31.07 -4.41 16.69
C ASP A 526 30.92 -5.50 15.61
N THR A 527 29.86 -6.31 15.71
CA THR A 527 29.50 -7.36 14.77
C THR A 527 29.01 -6.82 13.41
N ALA A 528 28.25 -5.73 13.37
CA ALA A 528 27.78 -5.10 12.13
C ALA A 528 28.89 -4.32 11.42
N PHE A 529 29.74 -3.61 12.17
CA PHE A 529 30.95 -2.98 11.62
C PHE A 529 31.88 -4.04 11.01
N LYS A 530 32.16 -5.11 11.75
CA LYS A 530 32.98 -6.24 11.26
C LYS A 530 32.39 -6.89 10.01
N LYS A 531 31.07 -6.96 9.87
CA LYS A 531 30.41 -7.47 8.65
C LYS A 531 30.53 -6.51 7.47
N SER A 532 30.36 -5.20 7.66
CA SER A 532 30.57 -4.21 6.61
C SER A 532 32.04 -4.15 6.18
N VAL A 533 32.99 -4.22 7.12
CA VAL A 533 34.43 -4.30 6.83
C VAL A 533 34.77 -5.61 6.11
N ALA A 534 34.17 -6.74 6.51
CA ALA A 534 34.36 -8.02 5.81
C ALA A 534 33.79 -8.00 4.39
N SER A 535 32.66 -7.34 4.16
CA SER A 535 32.05 -7.14 2.84
C SER A 535 32.96 -6.33 1.92
N VAL A 536 33.47 -5.19 2.41
CA VAL A 536 34.39 -4.33 1.66
C VAL A 536 35.70 -5.07 1.36
N LYS A 537 36.21 -5.86 2.31
CA LYS A 537 37.40 -6.69 2.11
C LYS A 537 37.18 -7.75 1.02
N LEU A 538 36.02 -8.38 1.00
CA LEU A 538 35.68 -9.43 0.04
C LEU A 538 35.46 -8.88 -1.39
N GLU A 539 34.89 -7.68 -1.51
CA GLU A 539 34.82 -6.96 -2.79
C GLU A 539 36.19 -6.53 -3.29
N LEU A 540 37.05 -6.02 -2.40
CA LEU A 540 38.41 -5.60 -2.74
C LEU A 540 39.27 -6.80 -3.18
N ASP A 541 39.16 -7.94 -2.50
CA ASP A 541 39.85 -9.18 -2.87
C ASP A 541 39.30 -9.75 -4.19
N GLY A 542 37.99 -9.64 -4.43
CA GLY A 542 37.36 -9.98 -5.71
C GLY A 542 37.84 -9.10 -6.87
N LEU A 543 38.03 -7.80 -6.63
CA LEU A 543 38.62 -6.86 -7.59
C LEU A 543 40.09 -7.18 -7.88
N ARG A 544 40.88 -7.53 -6.85
CA ARG A 544 42.30 -7.90 -7.01
C ARG A 544 42.49 -9.20 -7.76
N SER A 545 41.62 -10.19 -7.52
CA SER A 545 41.59 -11.43 -8.29
C SER A 545 41.24 -11.20 -9.75
N LYS A 546 40.33 -10.27 -10.04
CA LYS A 546 39.96 -9.89 -11.42
C LYS A 546 41.04 -9.08 -12.13
N LEU A 547 41.84 -8.33 -11.38
CA LEU A 547 42.95 -7.52 -11.89
C LEU A 547 44.29 -8.27 -11.91
N GLY A 548 44.32 -9.55 -11.54
CA GLY A 548 45.54 -10.39 -11.54
C GLY A 548 46.59 -9.99 -10.49
N ILE A 549 46.21 -9.23 -9.46
CA ILE A 549 47.12 -8.70 -8.44
C ILE A 549 47.22 -9.73 -7.30
N SER A 550 48.30 -10.50 -7.27
CA SER A 550 48.52 -11.62 -6.33
C SER A 550 49.30 -11.24 -5.06
N THR A 551 49.76 -10.00 -4.91
CA THR A 551 50.60 -9.59 -3.78
C THR A 551 49.78 -9.21 -2.53
N PRO A 552 50.06 -9.80 -1.35
CA PRO A 552 49.44 -9.39 -0.09
C PRO A 552 49.78 -7.92 0.23
N LEU A 553 48.84 -7.21 0.87
CA LEU A 553 49.11 -5.87 1.41
C LEU A 553 50.08 -6.01 2.59
N THR A 554 51.30 -5.52 2.44
CA THR A 554 52.28 -5.41 3.52
C THR A 554 52.31 -3.98 4.07
N LYS A 555 52.78 -3.83 5.30
CA LYS A 555 52.89 -2.54 6.00
C LYS A 555 53.74 -1.52 5.22
N ASP A 556 54.67 -1.99 4.40
CA ASP A 556 55.58 -1.16 3.60
C ASP A 556 54.95 -0.65 2.31
N ASN A 557 54.04 -1.41 1.70
CA ASN A 557 53.36 -1.03 0.45
C ASN A 557 52.20 -0.05 0.65
N LEU A 558 51.73 0.12 1.88
CA LEU A 558 50.67 1.05 2.26
C LEU A 558 51.18 2.47 2.54
N LYS A 559 52.45 2.62 2.94
CA LYS A 559 53.06 3.92 3.25
C LYS A 559 53.20 4.84 2.05
N SER A 560 53.28 4.29 0.84
CA SER A 560 53.40 5.07 -0.40
C SER A 560 52.09 5.73 -0.86
N PHE A 561 50.95 5.40 -0.23
CA PHE A 561 49.61 5.87 -0.63
C PHE A 561 48.98 6.90 0.33
N LEU A 562 49.69 7.33 1.38
CA LEU A 562 49.13 8.23 2.38
C LEU A 562 49.72 9.66 2.28
N PRO A 563 48.89 10.71 2.29
CA PRO A 563 49.34 12.10 2.38
C PRO A 563 49.94 12.44 3.76
N THR A 564 50.82 13.45 3.81
CA THR A 564 51.54 13.89 5.01
C THR A 564 50.67 14.66 6.02
N ARG A 565 51.18 14.79 7.24
CA ARG A 565 50.51 14.51 8.53
C ARG A 565 49.79 15.68 9.22
N GLU A 566 49.52 16.81 8.58
CA GLU A 566 49.35 18.06 9.36
C GLU A 566 47.95 18.69 9.49
N SER A 567 46.84 18.07 9.04
CA SER A 567 45.53 18.76 9.18
C SER A 567 44.28 17.98 9.62
N ASP A 568 44.34 16.70 10.03
CA ASP A 568 43.10 16.02 10.48
C ASP A 568 43.34 14.94 11.55
N ALA A 569 43.23 15.32 12.82
CA ALA A 569 43.29 14.38 13.94
C ALA A 569 42.13 13.35 13.93
N GLY A 570 40.96 13.72 13.39
CA GLY A 570 39.80 12.83 13.28
C GLY A 570 39.97 11.74 12.21
N TYR A 571 40.69 12.05 11.13
CA TYR A 571 40.98 11.10 10.04
C TYR A 571 41.94 9.99 10.50
N PHE A 572 42.96 10.35 11.31
CA PHE A 572 43.92 9.36 11.83
C PHE A 572 43.30 8.41 12.86
N ASP A 573 42.38 8.88 13.72
CA ASP A 573 41.66 8.00 14.65
C ASP A 573 40.76 7.00 13.90
N LEU A 574 40.11 7.44 12.82
CA LEU A 574 39.28 6.59 11.97
C LEU A 574 40.11 5.50 11.26
N ILE A 575 41.28 5.88 10.73
CA ILE A 575 42.23 4.95 10.10
C ILE A 575 42.81 3.97 11.12
N GLN A 576 43.13 4.42 12.33
CA GLN A 576 43.68 3.57 13.38
C GLN A 576 42.67 2.52 13.86
N LYS A 577 41.40 2.91 13.95
CA LYS A 577 40.27 1.99 14.21
C LYS A 577 40.06 1.00 13.06
N ALA A 578 40.16 1.44 11.82
CA ALA A 578 40.06 0.57 10.64
C ALA A 578 41.23 -0.44 10.56
N HIS A 579 42.46 -0.01 10.84
CA HIS A 579 43.65 -0.87 10.88
C HIS A 579 43.59 -1.91 12.01
N SER A 580 43.16 -1.51 13.20
CA SER A 580 42.96 -2.44 14.32
C SER A 580 41.91 -3.51 14.00
N ALA A 581 40.82 -3.12 13.32
CA ALA A 581 39.78 -4.05 12.87
C ALA A 581 40.24 -4.99 11.74
N LEU A 582 41.27 -4.61 10.97
CA LEU A 582 41.88 -5.41 9.91
C LEU A 582 43.04 -6.30 10.41
N GLY A 583 43.39 -6.25 11.70
CA GLY A 583 44.49 -7.02 12.29
C GLY A 583 45.88 -6.44 12.03
N LEU A 584 45.96 -5.14 11.72
CA LEU A 584 47.20 -4.42 11.43
C LEU A 584 47.55 -3.52 12.63
N GLU A 585 48.12 -4.08 13.69
CA GLU A 585 48.56 -3.30 14.85
C GLU A 585 49.90 -2.58 14.60
N PHE A 586 50.00 -1.36 15.12
CA PHE A 586 51.29 -0.66 15.29
C PHE A 586 51.87 -1.04 16.66
N ALA A 587 53.12 -1.52 16.67
CA ALA A 587 53.93 -1.50 17.88
C ALA A 587 54.11 -0.04 18.29
N ALA A 588 53.56 0.33 19.44
CA ALA A 588 53.86 1.58 20.10
C ALA A 588 55.26 1.47 20.74
N GLY A 589 56.19 2.31 20.28
CA GLY A 589 57.34 2.81 21.04
C GLY A 589 58.61 1.94 21.10
N GLU A 590 59.68 2.40 20.45
CA GLU A 590 61.00 2.57 21.11
C GLU A 590 60.99 4.01 21.67
N GLU A 591 61.42 4.39 22.88
CA GLU A 591 62.38 3.84 23.84
C GLU A 591 61.94 4.19 25.29
N THR A 592 62.24 3.33 26.27
CA THR A 592 63.17 3.61 27.39
C THR A 592 63.12 2.49 28.45
N THR A 593 64.30 2.18 28.97
CA THR A 593 64.70 1.03 29.79
C THR A 593 64.42 1.19 31.28
N VAL A 594 63.81 0.18 31.93
CA VAL A 594 64.10 -0.22 33.33
C VAL A 594 63.89 -1.74 33.49
N SER A 595 64.79 -2.37 34.24
CA SER A 595 65.02 -3.81 34.42
C SER A 595 64.06 -4.54 35.39
N ALA A 596 64.03 -5.87 35.25
CA ALA A 596 63.12 -6.88 35.83
C ALA A 596 63.28 -7.16 37.35
N PRO A 597 62.45 -8.03 37.98
CA PRO A 597 62.76 -9.48 37.91
C PRO A 597 61.57 -10.48 37.87
N LYS A 598 61.78 -11.51 37.02
CA LYS A 598 61.51 -12.96 37.16
C LYS A 598 60.33 -13.45 38.03
N SER A 599 59.52 -14.34 37.44
CA SER A 599 59.36 -15.68 38.01
C SER A 599 59.02 -16.74 36.94
N ASN A 600 59.73 -17.87 37.06
CA ASN A 600 59.56 -19.11 36.32
C ASN A 600 58.23 -19.79 36.70
N ARG A 601 57.59 -20.49 35.75
CA ARG A 601 57.37 -21.96 35.84
C ARG A 601 56.68 -22.50 34.60
N LEU A 602 57.33 -23.53 34.03
CA LEU A 602 56.74 -24.53 33.15
C LEU A 602 55.80 -25.44 33.93
N ASP A 603 54.88 -26.02 33.16
CA ASP A 603 53.78 -26.90 33.52
C ASP A 603 54.18 -28.18 34.27
N LYS A 604 53.21 -28.72 35.03
CA LYS A 604 52.91 -30.15 35.17
C LYS A 604 51.66 -30.33 36.02
N GLU A 605 50.54 -30.64 35.38
CA GLU A 605 49.62 -31.72 35.80
C GLU A 605 48.51 -31.83 34.75
N GLY A 606 48.56 -32.92 33.99
CA GLY A 606 47.67 -33.15 32.87
C GLY A 606 46.21 -33.27 33.28
N LYS A 607 45.34 -32.64 32.49
CA LYS A 607 43.97 -33.10 32.19
C LYS A 607 43.41 -32.36 30.97
N ASP A 608 42.58 -33.11 30.28
CA ASP A 608 41.99 -32.95 28.95
C ASP A 608 41.30 -31.59 28.67
N LYS A 609 41.39 -31.09 27.43
CA LYS A 609 40.63 -29.91 26.96
C LYS A 609 39.74 -30.28 25.77
N SER A 610 38.70 -31.05 26.04
CA SER A 610 37.52 -31.18 25.18
C SER A 610 36.33 -30.41 25.79
N THR A 611 36.27 -29.09 25.61
CA THR A 611 35.04 -28.34 25.86
C THR A 611 34.94 -27.15 24.92
N TRP A 612 34.26 -27.36 23.80
CA TRP A 612 33.58 -26.28 23.08
C TRP A 612 32.32 -25.91 23.87
N THR A 613 32.10 -24.61 24.07
CA THR A 613 30.90 -24.07 24.72
C THR A 613 29.66 -24.28 23.86
N THR A 614 28.72 -25.08 24.36
CA THR A 614 27.38 -25.35 23.82
C THR A 614 26.58 -24.06 23.60
N THR A 615 25.93 -23.94 22.44
CA THR A 615 25.14 -22.76 22.08
C THR A 615 23.79 -22.73 22.81
N GLN A 616 23.18 -21.54 22.91
CA GLN A 616 21.91 -21.34 23.61
C GLN A 616 20.73 -22.10 22.96
N GLY A 617 20.84 -22.45 21.68
CA GLY A 617 19.86 -23.29 20.97
C GLY A 617 19.92 -24.77 21.37
N GLU A 618 21.12 -25.31 21.57
CA GLU A 618 21.31 -26.70 22.01
C GLU A 618 20.79 -26.93 23.43
N LYS A 619 20.92 -25.93 24.32
CA LYS A 619 20.31 -25.95 25.67
C LYS A 619 18.77 -25.92 25.65
N GLN A 620 18.14 -25.42 24.60
CA GLN A 620 16.67 -25.42 24.48
C GLN A 620 16.13 -26.75 23.96
N VAL A 621 16.88 -27.42 23.07
CA VAL A 621 16.54 -28.76 22.58
C VAL A 621 16.68 -29.79 23.70
N GLU A 622 17.75 -29.72 24.48
CA GLU A 622 17.99 -30.62 25.62
C GLU A 622 16.91 -30.45 26.72
N LYS A 623 16.41 -29.22 26.91
CA LYS A 623 15.32 -28.92 27.85
C LYS A 623 13.96 -29.39 27.33
N ALA A 624 13.71 -29.34 26.03
CA ALA A 624 12.50 -29.88 25.41
C ALA A 624 12.47 -31.43 25.47
N GLU A 625 13.62 -32.07 25.27
CA GLU A 625 13.75 -33.52 25.42
C GLU A 625 13.63 -33.99 26.87
N GLN A 626 14.09 -33.20 27.85
CA GLN A 626 13.89 -33.51 29.28
C GLN A 626 12.42 -33.44 29.69
N VAL A 627 11.64 -32.49 29.15
CA VAL A 627 10.19 -32.36 29.43
C VAL A 627 9.40 -33.54 28.85
N LEU A 628 9.83 -34.09 27.72
CA LEU A 628 9.22 -35.27 27.09
C LEU A 628 9.55 -36.59 27.79
N ARG A 629 10.56 -36.60 28.68
CA ARG A 629 10.97 -37.78 29.47
C ARG A 629 10.45 -37.74 30.91
N ASP A 630 9.69 -36.72 31.30
CA ASP A 630 9.12 -36.62 32.65
C ASP A 630 7.95 -37.60 32.82
N PRO A 631 8.06 -38.62 33.70
CA PRO A 631 7.00 -39.60 33.94
C PRO A 631 5.73 -39.02 34.60
N LYS A 632 5.72 -37.73 34.95
CA LYS A 632 4.53 -37.01 35.45
C LYS A 632 3.67 -36.37 34.36
N VAL A 633 4.03 -36.47 33.09
CA VAL A 633 3.17 -36.02 31.98
C VAL A 633 2.18 -37.14 31.64
N PRO A 634 0.87 -36.99 31.92
CA PRO A 634 -0.09 -38.06 31.70
C PRO A 634 -0.24 -38.37 30.21
N ASN A 635 -0.18 -39.65 29.87
CA ASN A 635 -0.45 -40.18 28.53
C ASN A 635 -1.90 -39.84 28.12
N MET A 636 -2.06 -38.82 27.29
CA MET A 636 -3.38 -38.42 26.79
C MET A 636 -3.80 -39.39 25.67
N LYS A 637 -4.53 -40.46 26.03
CA LYS A 637 -5.28 -41.26 25.06
C LYS A 637 -6.49 -40.45 24.61
N VAL A 638 -6.50 -40.03 23.35
CA VAL A 638 -7.66 -39.40 22.72
C VAL A 638 -8.56 -40.52 22.17
N GLU A 639 -9.67 -40.80 22.85
CA GLU A 639 -10.73 -41.68 22.35
C GLU A 639 -11.76 -40.83 21.61
N VAL A 640 -11.91 -41.05 20.30
CA VAL A 640 -12.79 -40.25 19.43
C VAL A 640 -14.19 -40.84 19.45
N LYS A 641 -15.17 -40.10 19.99
CA LYS A 641 -16.61 -40.39 19.81
C LYS A 641 -17.20 -39.51 18.70
N ASP A 642 -18.00 -40.16 17.87
CA ASP A 642 -18.31 -39.81 16.48
C ASP A 642 -19.34 -38.67 16.26
N LYS A 643 -19.38 -37.63 17.12
CA LYS A 643 -20.43 -36.58 17.04
C LYS A 643 -19.98 -35.12 17.00
N THR A 644 -18.72 -34.85 16.67
CA THR A 644 -18.26 -33.46 16.45
C THR A 644 -17.43 -33.35 15.16
N LYS A 645 -18.07 -33.64 14.02
CA LYS A 645 -17.47 -33.49 12.68
C LYS A 645 -17.87 -32.19 11.95
N LYS A 646 -18.40 -31.21 12.67
CA LYS A 646 -18.64 -29.86 12.15
C LYS A 646 -18.31 -28.86 13.24
N VAL A 647 -17.47 -27.88 12.88
CA VAL A 647 -17.03 -26.72 13.66
C VAL A 647 -15.75 -26.99 14.47
N PHE A 648 -14.62 -26.53 13.91
CA PHE A 648 -13.22 -26.54 14.38
C PHE A 648 -12.41 -27.85 14.36
N GLY A 649 -11.18 -27.78 13.82
CA GLY A 649 -10.09 -28.70 14.15
C GLY A 649 -9.16 -29.09 12.99
N GLU A 650 -8.13 -28.28 12.73
CA GLU A 650 -6.91 -28.75 12.06
C GLU A 650 -6.25 -29.82 12.96
N THR A 651 -6.06 -31.03 12.44
CA THR A 651 -5.44 -32.12 13.20
C THR A 651 -3.92 -31.97 13.26
N VAL A 652 -3.31 -32.42 14.36
CA VAL A 652 -1.85 -32.49 14.54
C VAL A 652 -1.19 -33.34 13.45
N GLU A 653 -1.87 -34.38 12.95
CA GLU A 653 -1.43 -35.19 11.81
C GLU A 653 -1.31 -34.38 10.51
N GLY A 654 -2.18 -33.38 10.28
CA GLY A 654 -2.07 -32.50 9.13
C GLY A 654 -0.81 -31.63 9.16
N ARG A 655 -0.38 -31.23 10.37
CA ARG A 655 0.86 -30.44 10.54
C ARG A 655 2.12 -31.30 10.42
N VAL A 656 2.05 -32.59 10.78
CA VAL A 656 3.15 -33.55 10.57
C VAL A 656 3.25 -33.92 9.09
N GLY A 657 2.13 -34.18 8.41
CA GLY A 657 2.11 -34.44 6.97
C GLY A 657 2.66 -33.26 6.15
N GLN A 658 2.31 -32.03 6.53
CA GLN A 658 2.83 -30.84 5.86
C GLN A 658 4.32 -30.59 6.18
N ALA A 659 4.81 -30.98 7.37
CA ALA A 659 6.23 -30.91 7.69
C ALA A 659 7.04 -31.98 6.93
N GLU A 660 6.50 -33.18 6.75
CA GLU A 660 7.11 -34.25 5.96
C GLU A 660 7.10 -33.93 4.45
N GLU A 661 6.03 -33.32 3.94
CA GLU A 661 5.95 -32.84 2.54
C GLU A 661 6.94 -31.70 2.28
N ASN A 662 7.09 -30.77 3.23
CA ASN A 662 8.09 -29.69 3.16
C ASN A 662 9.53 -30.20 3.32
N ALA A 663 9.75 -31.29 4.04
CA ALA A 663 11.05 -31.95 4.13
C ALA A 663 11.41 -32.70 2.84
N LYS A 664 10.44 -33.37 2.20
CA LYS A 664 10.61 -34.03 0.89
C LYS A 664 10.87 -33.02 -0.23
N ASN A 665 10.25 -31.84 -0.17
CA ASN A 665 10.47 -30.76 -1.16
C ASN A 665 11.82 -30.04 -1.02
N ARG A 666 12.58 -30.25 0.08
CA ARG A 666 13.96 -29.76 0.22
C ARG A 666 15.01 -30.68 -0.43
N ALA A 667 14.64 -31.87 -0.90
CA ALA A 667 15.56 -32.83 -1.50
C ALA A 667 15.84 -32.61 -3.01
N TYR A 668 15.19 -31.62 -3.66
CA TYR A 668 15.43 -31.29 -5.08
C TYR A 668 16.58 -30.28 -5.32
N GLY A 669 17.40 -30.00 -4.30
CA GLY A 669 18.55 -29.09 -4.39
C GLY A 669 19.90 -29.75 -4.74
N LEU A 670 19.93 -31.05 -5.00
CA LEU A 670 21.14 -31.78 -5.40
C LEU A 670 21.03 -32.19 -6.87
N ILE A 671 21.37 -31.26 -7.78
CA ILE A 671 21.78 -31.60 -9.14
C ILE A 671 23.27 -31.29 -9.27
N ASP A 672 24.03 -32.37 -9.13
CA ASP A 672 25.27 -32.73 -9.79
C ASP A 672 26.16 -31.61 -10.37
N LYS A 673 27.27 -31.35 -9.67
CA LYS A 673 28.53 -31.03 -10.31
C LYS A 673 29.10 -32.34 -10.84
N VAL A 674 29.22 -32.49 -12.17
CA VAL A 674 30.40 -33.05 -12.91
C VAL A 674 30.00 -33.44 -14.35
N ARG A 675 30.85 -33.01 -15.31
CA ARG A 675 31.03 -33.47 -16.71
C ARG A 675 30.01 -32.91 -17.74
N VAL A 676 30.37 -32.32 -18.89
CA VAL A 676 31.50 -32.57 -19.84
C VAL A 676 31.72 -31.34 -20.75
N VAL A 677 33.01 -31.00 -20.99
CA VAL A 677 33.66 -30.19 -22.07
C VAL A 677 33.39 -28.68 -22.11
#